data_AF-A0A932NDK0-F1
#
_entry.id   AF-A0A932NDK0-F1
#
_cell.length_a   1.000
_cell.length_b   1.000
_cell.length_c   1.000
_cell.angle_alpha   90.00
_cell.angle_beta   90.00
_cell.angle_gamma   90.00
#
_symmetry.space_group_name_H-M   'P 1'
#
loop_
_entity.id
_entity.type
_entity.pdbx_description
1 polymer ?
#
loop_
_entity_poly.entity_id
_entity_poly.type
_entity_poly.pdbx_seq_one_letter_code
_entity_poly.pdbx_strand_id
1 'polypeptide(L)'
;MMTPGNQKPMNILYLCADRGIPVRGHKGAAIHVRALAEAFNRAGHSVTLMAPNPGPADGPSPSANIVVVPLPETADELNARELNAREAQAQGYAGVLAEAARGQIESGAFDFIYERYSLWSNAGARLSRETGLPLVLEVNAPLRLEASRYRALADAETAARIESEQLTRASAISVVSDNLRDYVLKQGAPPERVHVLPNAVDIAHFHPGVSGQQIRASYGLKDQIVIGFVGRPRPWHDLDTLLAAFVQLLAADSRFHLLLVGDMPESLRSAISLLGLDQAVTLTGPIAHDQVPAHIAAMDVAVSPHPPLADFYFSPLKVFEYLACGAPTVAADIGQVAELIRDGETGGLYSPGNADSLANSILALTANPARAKEIGWKAATHILEYHTWDKNAGAVVAWVDGSAATQSTPAAEPRPVPLPIFDHKLRQRLYCASRADLAAPLLSQHLSPPVVVEAIEVLKYKPGRRCVLAYQLAGGQNVIGKVFKDERGLRLFRLQQRLWQGCFGPAAADGIHVSQPLAYIPEMRMLLQERASGTTLNALARKTDDIRMHVRRSAQGIAKLHESGLATACAGEEPLSRYLLTNEVENLSLFAAALLKVRPQSEASVMSLRDALRDWAAQLPAPETITPVHRDFYYSQVLFDGPRLTLIDFDLLALGDPAIDAANFLAHLFLMGLDQLNDLDAFSREAGLFLETYASHRFVDEAFLQRMAFYEAATFFRLMKVVAARPNWSRHFEPLLHRTQQCLEVA
;
A
#
# COMPACT_ATOMS: atom_id res chain seq x y z
N MET A 1 0.44 -13.17 -11.18
CA MET A 1 -0.94 -13.38 -10.74
C MET A 1 -1.55 -14.45 -11.62
N MET A 2 -2.24 -15.41 -11.01
CA MET A 2 -3.35 -16.09 -11.68
C MET A 2 -4.33 -14.99 -12.11
N THR A 3 -4.69 -14.95 -13.39
CA THR A 3 -5.85 -14.21 -13.91
C THR A 3 -7.06 -14.42 -12.99
N PRO A 4 -8.05 -13.50 -12.92
CA PRO A 4 -9.41 -13.91 -12.59
C PRO A 4 -9.85 -14.86 -13.70
N GLY A 5 -9.45 -16.13 -13.55
CA GLY A 5 -9.78 -17.18 -14.47
C GLY A 5 -11.29 -17.32 -14.43
N ASN A 6 -11.91 -17.28 -15.60
CA ASN A 6 -12.84 -18.23 -16.20
C ASN A 6 -13.43 -19.39 -15.33
N GLN A 7 -13.51 -19.25 -14.01
CA GLN A 7 -14.11 -20.20 -13.08
C GLN A 7 -15.62 -20.01 -13.18
N LYS A 8 -16.30 -21.12 -13.40
CA LYS A 8 -17.75 -21.17 -13.46
C LYS A 8 -18.30 -20.66 -12.10
N PRO A 9 -19.25 -19.70 -12.09
CA PRO A 9 -19.97 -19.32 -10.88
C PRO A 9 -20.52 -20.56 -10.16
N MET A 10 -20.39 -20.60 -8.83
CA MET A 10 -20.87 -21.71 -8.00
C MET A 10 -21.86 -21.20 -6.96
N ASN A 11 -22.76 -22.06 -6.54
CA ASN A 11 -23.73 -21.83 -5.48
C ASN A 11 -23.33 -22.65 -4.24
N ILE A 12 -23.06 -21.95 -3.14
CA ILE A 12 -22.46 -22.50 -1.93
C ILE A 12 -23.48 -22.51 -0.80
N LEU A 13 -23.70 -23.69 -0.20
CA LEU A 13 -24.52 -23.82 1.01
C LEU A 13 -23.62 -23.77 2.24
N TYR A 14 -23.57 -22.63 2.93
CA TYR A 14 -22.75 -22.42 4.11
C TYR A 14 -23.56 -22.75 5.38
N LEU A 15 -23.18 -23.80 6.10
CA LEU A 15 -23.78 -24.21 7.37
C LEU A 15 -22.95 -23.70 8.56
N CYS A 16 -23.59 -22.95 9.46
CA CYS A 16 -23.03 -22.55 10.75
C CYS A 16 -23.97 -23.01 11.87
N ALA A 17 -23.67 -24.16 12.49
CA ALA A 17 -24.55 -24.75 13.49
C ALA A 17 -24.37 -24.18 14.92
N ASP A 18 -23.28 -23.44 15.16
CA ASP A 18 -22.96 -22.93 16.49
C ASP A 18 -23.81 -21.70 16.88
N ARG A 19 -24.73 -21.87 17.82
CA ARG A 19 -25.54 -20.78 18.42
C ARG A 19 -24.72 -19.67 19.07
N GLY A 20 -23.48 -19.97 19.45
CA GLY A 20 -22.52 -19.04 20.01
C GLY A 20 -21.98 -18.02 18.99
N ILE A 21 -22.26 -18.21 17.69
CA ILE A 21 -21.80 -17.34 16.61
C ILE A 21 -22.97 -16.53 16.06
N PRO A 22 -23.21 -15.31 16.58
CA PRO A 22 -24.11 -14.37 15.93
C PRO A 22 -23.45 -13.88 14.64
N VAL A 23 -23.97 -14.27 13.47
CA VAL A 23 -23.34 -13.96 12.16
C VAL A 23 -23.12 -12.45 11.95
N ARG A 24 -24.06 -11.62 12.40
CA ARG A 24 -23.95 -10.14 12.39
C ARG A 24 -23.25 -9.55 13.61
N GLY A 25 -22.63 -10.36 14.46
CA GLY A 25 -21.98 -9.91 15.70
C GLY A 25 -20.49 -9.58 15.54
N HIS A 26 -19.86 -9.14 16.62
CA HIS A 26 -18.46 -8.65 16.61
C HIS A 26 -17.42 -9.69 17.08
N LYS A 27 -17.79 -10.97 17.18
CA LYS A 27 -16.85 -12.03 17.56
C LYS A 27 -15.92 -12.34 16.38
N GLY A 28 -14.68 -12.76 16.67
CA GLY A 28 -13.74 -13.21 15.62
C GLY A 28 -14.33 -14.28 14.71
N ALA A 29 -15.07 -15.24 15.28
CA ALA A 29 -15.77 -16.26 14.48
C ALA A 29 -16.88 -15.69 13.58
N ALA A 30 -17.56 -14.62 14.00
CA ALA A 30 -18.56 -13.94 13.16
C ALA A 30 -17.89 -13.14 12.04
N ILE A 31 -16.78 -12.47 12.34
CA ILE A 31 -15.95 -11.77 11.34
C ILE A 31 -15.46 -12.76 10.28
N HIS A 32 -14.96 -13.93 10.69
CA HIS A 32 -14.53 -14.99 9.79
C HIS A 32 -15.64 -15.44 8.83
N VAL A 33 -16.82 -15.80 9.36
CA VAL A 33 -17.96 -16.25 8.54
C VAL A 33 -18.34 -15.20 7.50
N ARG A 34 -18.41 -13.92 7.90
CA ARG A 34 -18.75 -12.83 6.97
C ARG A 34 -17.66 -12.60 5.93
N ALA A 35 -16.40 -12.53 6.35
CA ALA A 35 -15.29 -12.22 5.46
C ALA A 35 -15.09 -13.30 4.38
N LEU A 36 -15.26 -14.57 4.75
CA LEU A 36 -15.20 -15.67 3.78
C LEU A 36 -16.41 -15.68 2.84
N ALA A 37 -17.62 -15.44 3.35
CA ALA A 37 -18.81 -15.31 2.51
C ALA A 37 -18.68 -14.14 1.52
N GLU A 38 -18.18 -12.99 1.96
CA GLU A 38 -17.89 -11.84 1.10
C GLU A 38 -16.84 -12.15 0.04
N ALA A 39 -15.78 -12.88 0.39
CA ALA A 39 -14.75 -13.30 -0.56
C ALA A 39 -15.30 -14.24 -1.64
N PHE A 40 -16.15 -15.21 -1.29
CA PHE A 40 -16.84 -16.04 -2.29
C PHE A 40 -17.68 -15.20 -3.26
N ASN A 41 -18.40 -14.20 -2.76
CA ASN A 41 -19.21 -13.32 -3.60
C ASN A 41 -18.38 -12.41 -4.51
N ARG A 42 -17.27 -11.87 -4.00
CA ARG A 42 -16.32 -11.09 -4.84
C ARG A 42 -15.72 -11.94 -5.96
N ALA A 43 -15.51 -13.23 -5.72
CA ALA A 43 -15.07 -14.20 -6.73
C ALA A 43 -16.19 -14.63 -7.71
N GLY A 44 -17.42 -14.13 -7.55
CA GLY A 44 -18.54 -14.40 -8.44
C GLY A 44 -19.36 -15.65 -8.07
N HIS A 45 -19.15 -16.22 -6.88
CA HIS A 45 -19.97 -17.31 -6.34
C HIS A 45 -21.15 -16.76 -5.52
N SER A 46 -22.24 -17.51 -5.41
CA SER A 46 -23.36 -17.15 -4.54
C SER A 46 -23.31 -17.95 -3.24
N VAL A 47 -23.65 -17.32 -2.11
CA VAL A 47 -23.62 -17.97 -0.79
C VAL A 47 -24.99 -17.89 -0.13
N THR A 48 -25.52 -19.06 0.27
CA THR A 48 -26.66 -19.18 1.20
C THR A 48 -26.15 -19.64 2.55
N LEU A 49 -26.24 -18.78 3.56
CA LEU A 49 -25.73 -19.02 4.91
C LEU A 49 -26.87 -19.40 5.85
N MET A 50 -26.83 -20.62 6.39
CA MET A 50 -27.81 -21.13 7.35
C MET A 50 -27.23 -21.12 8.76
N ALA A 51 -27.89 -20.40 9.68
CA ALA A 51 -27.43 -20.25 11.06
C ALA A 51 -28.60 -20.12 12.05
N PRO A 52 -28.42 -20.54 13.32
CA PRO A 52 -29.46 -20.40 14.34
C PRO A 52 -29.59 -18.98 14.89
N ASN A 53 -28.51 -18.20 14.80
CA ASN A 53 -28.43 -16.87 15.39
C ASN A 53 -27.92 -15.88 14.34
N PRO A 54 -28.81 -15.11 13.70
CA PRO A 54 -28.38 -14.07 12.76
C PRO A 54 -27.59 -12.97 13.47
N GLY A 55 -27.75 -12.80 14.79
CA GLY A 55 -27.20 -11.67 15.53
C GLY A 55 -28.10 -10.43 15.49
N PRO A 56 -27.59 -9.28 15.95
CA PRO A 56 -28.37 -8.04 16.01
C PRO A 56 -28.80 -7.57 14.62
N ALA A 57 -30.02 -7.02 14.51
CA ALA A 57 -30.61 -6.63 13.24
C ALA A 57 -29.83 -5.51 12.54
N ASP A 58 -29.27 -4.60 13.32
CA ASP A 58 -28.41 -3.47 12.95
C ASP A 58 -26.92 -3.82 12.81
N GLY A 59 -26.55 -5.09 13.06
CA GLY A 59 -25.18 -5.56 12.88
C GLY A 59 -24.77 -5.68 11.40
N PRO A 60 -23.45 -5.71 11.10
CA PRO A 60 -22.93 -5.85 9.75
C PRO A 60 -23.48 -7.12 9.07
N SER A 61 -24.15 -6.96 7.94
CA SER A 61 -24.73 -8.08 7.19
C SER A 61 -23.67 -8.70 6.28
N PRO A 62 -23.47 -10.04 6.31
CA PRO A 62 -22.68 -10.71 5.28
C PRO A 62 -23.29 -10.45 3.90
N SER A 63 -22.44 -10.44 2.89
CA SER A 63 -22.88 -10.55 1.49
C SER A 63 -23.38 -11.96 1.20
N ALA A 64 -24.43 -12.43 1.86
CA ALA A 64 -24.98 -13.77 1.68
C ALA A 64 -26.49 -13.76 1.93
N ASN A 65 -27.21 -14.69 1.31
CA ASN A 65 -28.60 -14.94 1.69
C ASN A 65 -28.63 -15.68 3.03
N ILE A 66 -29.09 -15.00 4.09
CA ILE A 66 -29.13 -15.58 5.45
C ILE A 66 -30.47 -16.29 5.66
N VAL A 67 -30.41 -17.59 5.93
CA VAL A 67 -31.57 -18.39 6.34
C VAL A 67 -31.44 -18.69 7.84
N VAL A 68 -32.34 -18.13 8.63
CA VAL A 68 -32.37 -18.36 10.08
C VAL A 68 -33.09 -19.68 10.35
N VAL A 69 -32.39 -20.63 10.97
CA VAL A 69 -32.97 -21.93 11.36
C VAL A 69 -33.11 -21.94 12.88
N PRO A 70 -34.33 -21.80 13.43
CA PRO A 70 -34.50 -21.67 14.87
C PRO A 70 -34.05 -22.93 15.62
N LEU A 71 -33.55 -22.74 16.84
CA LEU A 71 -33.26 -23.86 17.76
C LEU A 71 -34.59 -24.55 18.16
N PRO A 72 -34.59 -25.87 18.40
CA PRO A 72 -35.78 -26.55 18.92
C PRO A 72 -36.16 -26.01 20.31
N GLU A 73 -37.46 -25.83 20.54
CA GLU A 73 -38.00 -25.48 21.87
C GLU A 73 -37.68 -26.60 22.89
N THR A 74 -37.17 -26.23 24.06
CA THR A 74 -36.92 -27.19 25.16
C THR A 74 -38.14 -27.26 26.07
N ALA A 75 -38.53 -28.48 26.48
CA ALA A 75 -39.74 -28.74 27.27
C ALA A 75 -39.73 -28.18 28.72
N ASP A 76 -38.67 -27.50 29.18
CA ASP A 76 -38.65 -26.79 30.47
C ASP A 76 -37.44 -25.84 30.55
N GLU A 77 -37.68 -24.54 30.79
CA GLU A 77 -36.60 -23.54 30.98
C GLU A 77 -35.75 -23.83 32.24
N LEU A 78 -36.29 -24.57 33.21
CA LEU A 78 -35.59 -25.05 34.42
C LEU A 78 -34.56 -26.14 34.10
N ASN A 79 -34.79 -26.99 33.10
CA ASN A 79 -33.88 -28.08 32.67
C ASN A 79 -32.80 -27.62 31.67
N ALA A 80 -32.96 -26.46 31.02
CA ALA A 80 -31.96 -25.88 30.11
C ALA A 80 -30.62 -25.51 30.78
N ARG A 81 -30.52 -25.65 32.11
CA ARG A 81 -29.28 -25.49 32.90
C ARG A 81 -28.49 -26.79 33.05
N GLU A 82 -29.11 -27.95 32.86
CA GLU A 82 -28.43 -29.25 32.94
C GLU A 82 -27.63 -29.51 31.66
N LEU A 83 -26.39 -29.99 31.82
CA LEU A 83 -25.46 -30.23 30.72
C LEU A 83 -26.04 -31.18 29.66
N ASN A 84 -26.68 -32.27 30.09
CA ASN A 84 -27.28 -33.27 29.22
C ASN A 84 -28.38 -32.69 28.31
N ALA A 85 -29.22 -31.79 28.86
CA ALA A 85 -30.28 -31.14 28.09
C ALA A 85 -29.71 -30.20 27.01
N ARG A 86 -28.58 -29.53 27.29
CA ARG A 86 -27.89 -28.65 26.32
C ARG A 86 -27.24 -29.45 25.19
N GLU A 87 -26.60 -30.57 25.52
CA GLU A 87 -26.02 -31.48 24.52
C GLU A 87 -27.12 -32.09 23.65
N ALA A 88 -28.23 -32.56 24.26
CA ALA A 88 -29.38 -33.09 23.53
C ALA A 88 -30.04 -32.05 22.61
N GLN A 89 -30.20 -30.79 23.06
CA GLN A 89 -30.73 -29.71 22.21
C GLN A 89 -29.79 -29.42 21.03
N ALA A 90 -28.47 -29.42 21.26
CA ALA A 90 -27.48 -29.18 20.20
C ALA A 90 -27.43 -30.33 19.18
N GLN A 91 -27.54 -31.58 19.64
CA GLN A 91 -27.67 -32.76 18.77
C GLN A 91 -28.99 -32.73 17.98
N GLY A 92 -30.11 -32.39 18.62
CA GLY A 92 -31.41 -32.26 17.96
C GLY A 92 -31.42 -31.15 16.89
N TYR A 93 -30.73 -30.04 17.16
CA TYR A 93 -30.60 -28.95 16.20
C TYR A 93 -29.87 -29.37 14.92
N ALA A 94 -28.88 -30.27 14.99
CA ALA A 94 -28.21 -30.79 13.80
C ALA A 94 -29.20 -31.45 12.81
N GLY A 95 -30.23 -32.13 13.34
CA GLY A 95 -31.31 -32.70 12.54
C GLY A 95 -32.20 -31.63 11.90
N VAL A 96 -32.59 -30.61 12.65
CA VAL A 96 -33.40 -29.49 12.14
C VAL A 96 -32.65 -28.71 11.06
N LEU A 97 -31.36 -28.45 11.28
CA LEU A 97 -30.50 -27.79 10.30
C LEU A 97 -30.37 -28.62 9.02
N ALA A 98 -30.15 -29.93 9.14
CA ALA A 98 -30.08 -30.83 7.99
C ALA A 98 -31.40 -30.85 7.20
N GLU A 99 -32.56 -30.89 7.88
CA GLU A 99 -33.87 -30.84 7.22
C GLU A 99 -34.09 -29.55 6.45
N ALA A 100 -33.85 -28.41 7.09
CA ALA A 100 -33.99 -27.09 6.47
C ALA A 100 -33.04 -26.92 5.28
N ALA A 101 -31.79 -27.39 5.43
CA ALA A 101 -30.79 -27.37 4.38
C ALA A 101 -31.13 -28.28 3.20
N ARG A 102 -31.75 -29.45 3.45
CA ARG A 102 -32.25 -30.32 2.38
C ARG A 102 -33.32 -29.62 1.56
N GLY A 103 -34.27 -28.95 2.20
CA GLY A 103 -35.29 -28.16 1.50
C GLY A 103 -34.68 -27.06 0.61
N GLN A 104 -33.58 -26.44 1.02
CA GLN A 104 -32.82 -25.52 0.16
C GLN A 104 -32.20 -26.25 -1.05
N ILE A 105 -31.55 -27.40 -0.82
CA ILE A 105 -30.93 -28.20 -1.88
C ILE A 105 -31.97 -28.74 -2.89
N GLU A 106 -33.18 -29.08 -2.45
CA GLU A 106 -34.25 -29.55 -3.33
C GLU A 106 -34.88 -28.41 -4.15
N SER A 107 -34.87 -27.17 -3.61
CA SER A 107 -35.47 -26.00 -4.27
C SER A 107 -34.47 -25.15 -5.07
N GLY A 108 -33.17 -25.42 -4.97
CA GLY A 108 -32.11 -24.68 -5.65
C GLY A 108 -30.92 -25.55 -6.05
N ALA A 109 -30.14 -25.10 -7.03
CA ALA A 109 -28.91 -25.79 -7.42
C ALA A 109 -27.75 -25.33 -6.52
N PHE A 110 -27.15 -26.25 -5.77
CA PHE A 110 -25.92 -26.03 -5.01
C PHE A 110 -24.80 -26.91 -5.56
N ASP A 111 -23.59 -26.36 -5.62
CA ASP A 111 -22.41 -27.09 -6.11
C ASP A 111 -21.68 -27.81 -4.97
N PHE A 112 -21.67 -27.24 -3.75
CA PHE A 112 -21.10 -27.88 -2.57
C PHE A 112 -21.62 -27.32 -1.25
N ILE A 113 -21.38 -28.08 -0.18
CA ILE A 113 -21.70 -27.72 1.21
C ILE A 113 -20.42 -27.26 1.90
N TYR A 114 -20.43 -26.08 2.51
CA TYR A 114 -19.35 -25.59 3.36
C TYR A 114 -19.85 -25.55 4.81
N GLU A 115 -19.33 -26.40 5.69
CA GLU A 115 -19.75 -26.45 7.09
C GLU A 115 -18.64 -25.97 8.01
N ARG A 116 -18.97 -25.02 8.89
CA ARG A 116 -18.10 -24.66 10.00
C ARG A 116 -18.27 -25.66 11.14
N TYR A 117 -17.18 -26.35 11.49
CA TYR A 117 -17.14 -27.37 12.53
C TYR A 117 -17.83 -26.91 13.80
N SER A 118 -18.80 -27.71 14.22
CA SER A 118 -19.55 -27.54 15.45
C SER A 118 -19.65 -28.91 16.12
N LEU A 119 -19.34 -28.99 17.43
CA LEU A 119 -19.17 -30.26 18.15
C LEU A 119 -20.31 -31.27 17.96
N TRP A 120 -21.55 -30.78 17.87
CA TRP A 120 -22.76 -31.61 17.84
C TRP A 120 -23.46 -31.64 16.46
N SER A 121 -22.90 -31.00 15.44
CA SER A 121 -23.51 -30.95 14.11
C SER A 121 -22.85 -31.95 13.17
N ASN A 122 -23.59 -32.93 12.67
CA ASN A 122 -23.18 -33.73 11.51
C ASN A 122 -24.05 -33.41 10.28
N ALA A 123 -24.65 -32.21 10.23
CA ALA A 123 -25.64 -31.85 9.22
C ALA A 123 -25.07 -31.93 7.80
N GLY A 124 -23.91 -31.31 7.54
CA GLY A 124 -23.25 -31.35 6.23
C GLY A 124 -22.77 -32.75 5.86
N ALA A 125 -22.30 -33.55 6.82
CA ALA A 125 -21.91 -34.94 6.58
C ALA A 125 -23.10 -35.81 6.17
N ARG A 126 -24.26 -35.63 6.81
CA ARG A 126 -25.52 -36.29 6.44
C ARG A 126 -25.99 -35.86 5.06
N LEU A 127 -26.03 -34.56 4.80
CA LEU A 127 -26.47 -34.01 3.51
C LEU A 127 -25.56 -34.45 2.37
N SER A 128 -24.25 -34.47 2.57
CA SER A 128 -23.29 -35.01 1.58
C SER A 128 -23.53 -36.50 1.31
N ARG A 129 -24.01 -37.26 2.30
CA ARG A 129 -24.43 -38.66 2.12
C ARG A 129 -25.72 -38.79 1.33
N GLU A 130 -26.71 -37.97 1.64
CA GLU A 130 -28.04 -38.04 1.04
C GLU A 130 -28.06 -37.49 -0.39
N THR A 131 -27.32 -36.42 -0.66
CA THR A 131 -27.41 -35.65 -1.92
C THR A 131 -26.23 -35.89 -2.88
N GLY A 132 -25.12 -36.43 -2.38
CA GLY A 132 -23.88 -36.58 -3.15
C GLY A 132 -23.07 -35.30 -3.33
N LEU A 133 -23.53 -34.15 -2.80
CA LEU A 133 -22.76 -32.91 -2.84
C LEU A 133 -21.45 -33.05 -2.03
N PRO A 134 -20.33 -32.52 -2.54
CA PRO A 134 -19.07 -32.49 -1.80
C PRO A 134 -19.20 -31.62 -0.55
N LEU A 135 -18.56 -32.06 0.53
CA LEU A 135 -18.52 -31.35 1.81
C LEU A 135 -17.13 -30.79 2.04
N VAL A 136 -17.04 -29.48 2.26
CA VAL A 136 -15.86 -28.83 2.81
C VAL A 136 -16.12 -28.55 4.30
N LEU A 137 -15.29 -29.09 5.17
CA LEU A 137 -15.40 -28.90 6.62
C LEU A 137 -14.31 -27.94 7.12
N GLU A 138 -14.71 -26.82 7.71
CA GLU A 138 -13.81 -25.83 8.31
C GLU A 138 -13.64 -26.10 9.81
N VAL A 139 -12.44 -26.52 10.23
CA VAL A 139 -12.09 -26.79 11.62
C VAL A 139 -11.21 -25.66 12.15
N ASN A 140 -11.83 -24.78 12.95
CA ASN A 140 -11.16 -23.61 13.55
C ASN A 140 -10.64 -23.85 14.98
N ALA A 141 -11.07 -24.94 15.62
CA ALA A 141 -10.71 -25.29 17.00
C ALA A 141 -10.98 -26.77 17.26
N PRO A 142 -10.25 -27.42 18.18
CA PRO A 142 -10.49 -28.80 18.57
C PRO A 142 -11.62 -28.84 19.60
N LEU A 143 -12.85 -28.53 19.18
CA LEU A 143 -14.00 -28.28 20.07
C LEU A 143 -14.28 -29.42 21.05
N ARG A 144 -14.05 -30.67 20.66
CA ARG A 144 -14.19 -31.83 21.55
C ARG A 144 -13.14 -31.81 22.65
N LEU A 145 -11.88 -31.54 22.30
CA LEU A 145 -10.77 -31.42 23.26
C LEU A 145 -11.00 -30.24 24.21
N GLU A 146 -11.44 -29.08 23.70
CA GLU A 146 -11.79 -27.93 24.52
C GLU A 146 -12.94 -28.27 25.50
N ALA A 147 -13.98 -28.97 25.01
CA ALA A 147 -15.10 -29.37 25.83
C ALA A 147 -14.68 -30.33 26.94
N SER A 148 -13.78 -31.29 26.66
CA SER A 148 -13.25 -32.21 27.66
C SER A 148 -12.30 -31.57 28.68
N ARG A 149 -11.52 -30.55 28.28
CA ARG A 149 -10.50 -29.92 29.14
C ARG A 149 -11.02 -28.75 29.97
N TYR A 150 -11.84 -27.90 29.37
CA TYR A 150 -12.23 -26.61 29.95
C TYR A 150 -13.73 -26.51 30.24
N ARG A 151 -14.51 -27.50 29.80
CA ARG A 151 -15.94 -27.60 30.06
C ARG A 151 -16.25 -28.98 30.63
N ALA A 152 -17.53 -29.29 30.76
CA ALA A 152 -18.00 -30.64 31.01
C ALA A 152 -18.56 -31.20 29.69
N LEU A 153 -18.32 -32.47 29.43
CA LEU A 153 -18.80 -33.22 28.28
C LEU A 153 -19.49 -34.48 28.81
N ALA A 154 -20.82 -34.54 28.74
CA ALA A 154 -21.57 -35.65 29.31
C ALA A 154 -21.56 -36.87 28.38
N ASP A 155 -21.78 -36.66 27.09
CA ASP A 155 -21.79 -37.73 26.08
C ASP A 155 -20.53 -37.69 25.20
N ALA A 156 -19.39 -38.07 25.80
CA ALA A 156 -18.10 -38.05 25.12
C ALA A 156 -18.01 -39.04 23.95
N GLU A 157 -18.71 -40.18 24.03
CA GLU A 157 -18.71 -41.20 22.99
C GLU A 157 -19.47 -40.72 21.75
N THR A 158 -20.67 -40.16 21.92
CA THR A 158 -21.42 -39.57 20.80
C THR A 158 -20.68 -38.39 20.20
N ALA A 159 -20.05 -37.54 21.02
CA ALA A 159 -19.23 -36.43 20.52
C ALA A 159 -18.06 -36.93 19.64
N ALA A 160 -17.36 -37.99 20.06
CA ALA A 160 -16.28 -38.59 19.28
C ALA A 160 -16.79 -39.21 17.98
N ARG A 161 -17.95 -39.90 18.02
CA ARG A 161 -18.58 -40.46 16.82
C ARG A 161 -18.99 -39.38 15.82
N ILE A 162 -19.59 -38.29 16.27
CA ILE A 162 -20.01 -37.16 15.44
C ILE A 162 -18.80 -36.44 14.83
N GLU A 163 -17.74 -36.20 15.60
CA GLU A 163 -16.51 -35.61 15.08
C GLU A 163 -15.86 -36.51 14.02
N SER A 164 -15.76 -37.81 14.29
CA SER A 164 -15.21 -38.79 13.33
C SER A 164 -16.04 -38.86 12.04
N GLU A 165 -17.37 -38.84 12.14
CA GLU A 165 -18.25 -38.82 10.97
C GLU A 165 -18.05 -37.58 10.11
N GLN A 166 -17.93 -36.39 10.72
CA GLN A 166 -17.67 -35.15 10.00
C GLN A 166 -16.33 -35.19 9.27
N LEU A 167 -15.26 -35.58 9.97
CA LEU A 167 -13.90 -35.63 9.42
C LEU A 167 -13.76 -36.66 8.31
N THR A 168 -14.30 -37.87 8.48
CA THR A 168 -14.16 -38.94 7.49
C THR A 168 -15.02 -38.71 6.25
N ARG A 169 -16.15 -38.01 6.39
CA ARG A 169 -17.07 -37.75 5.27
C ARG A 169 -16.66 -36.56 4.41
N ALA A 170 -15.99 -35.57 4.97
CA ALA A 170 -15.58 -34.38 4.25
C ALA A 170 -14.74 -34.73 3.00
N SER A 171 -15.05 -34.08 1.89
CA SER A 171 -14.29 -34.12 0.64
C SER A 171 -13.00 -33.30 0.78
N ALA A 172 -13.05 -32.22 1.55
CA ALA A 172 -11.89 -31.42 1.96
C ALA A 172 -12.09 -30.90 3.39
N ILE A 173 -11.01 -30.80 4.15
CA ILE A 173 -10.99 -30.35 5.54
C ILE A 173 -10.02 -29.17 5.63
N SER A 174 -10.56 -27.99 5.89
CA SER A 174 -9.78 -26.77 6.09
C SER A 174 -9.44 -26.62 7.57
N VAL A 175 -8.16 -26.56 7.92
CA VAL A 175 -7.69 -26.32 9.29
C VAL A 175 -6.87 -25.05 9.34
N VAL A 176 -6.96 -24.25 10.40
CA VAL A 176 -6.28 -22.95 10.44
C VAL A 176 -4.81 -23.00 10.85
N SER A 177 -4.28 -24.15 11.27
CA SER A 177 -2.90 -24.31 11.72
C SER A 177 -2.42 -25.77 11.59
N ASP A 178 -1.10 -25.98 11.55
CA ASP A 178 -0.51 -27.32 11.57
C ASP A 178 -0.83 -28.08 12.86
N ASN A 179 -0.93 -27.41 14.01
CA ASN A 179 -1.40 -28.04 15.25
C ASN A 179 -2.82 -28.61 15.11
N LEU A 180 -3.73 -27.93 14.40
CA LEU A 180 -5.05 -28.48 14.10
C LEU A 180 -5.00 -29.60 13.08
N ARG A 181 -4.11 -29.51 12.08
CA ARG A 181 -3.86 -30.60 11.14
C ARG A 181 -3.52 -31.87 11.91
N ASP A 182 -2.53 -31.81 12.78
CA ASP A 182 -2.11 -32.96 13.60
C ASP A 182 -3.25 -33.47 14.48
N TYR A 183 -4.06 -32.58 15.03
CA TYR A 183 -5.23 -32.95 15.82
C TYR A 183 -6.25 -33.74 14.98
N VAL A 184 -6.68 -33.23 13.82
CA VAL A 184 -7.71 -33.89 13.01
C VAL A 184 -7.22 -35.19 12.40
N LEU A 185 -5.93 -35.28 12.04
CA LEU A 185 -5.30 -36.53 11.60
C LEU A 185 -5.36 -37.60 12.70
N LYS A 186 -5.06 -37.23 13.95
CA LYS A 186 -5.21 -38.13 15.11
C LYS A 186 -6.66 -38.56 15.35
N GLN A 187 -7.65 -37.77 14.91
CA GLN A 187 -9.08 -38.10 14.99
C GLN A 187 -9.59 -38.93 13.80
N GLY A 188 -8.72 -39.29 12.84
CA GLY A 188 -9.06 -40.14 11.70
C GLY A 188 -9.40 -39.40 10.42
N ALA A 189 -9.08 -38.10 10.30
CA ALA A 189 -9.19 -37.37 9.05
C ALA A 189 -8.26 -37.98 7.96
N PRO A 190 -8.73 -38.19 6.72
CA PRO A 190 -7.88 -38.66 5.62
C PRO A 190 -6.78 -37.64 5.27
N PRO A 191 -5.48 -37.98 5.34
CA PRO A 191 -4.39 -37.02 5.20
C PRO A 191 -4.40 -36.20 3.90
N GLU A 192 -4.83 -36.82 2.80
CA GLU A 192 -4.92 -36.22 1.47
C GLU A 192 -6.03 -35.16 1.34
N ARG A 193 -6.95 -35.11 2.31
CA ARG A 193 -8.07 -34.16 2.34
C ARG A 193 -7.88 -33.04 3.35
N VAL A 194 -6.80 -33.05 4.13
CA VAL A 194 -6.55 -32.02 5.15
C VAL A 194 -5.64 -30.93 4.58
N HIS A 195 -6.15 -29.70 4.56
CA HIS A 195 -5.48 -28.53 4.04
C HIS A 195 -5.32 -27.46 5.13
N VAL A 196 -4.10 -26.97 5.31
CA VAL A 196 -3.82 -25.87 6.24
C VAL A 196 -4.10 -24.55 5.52
N LEU A 197 -5.10 -23.83 6.00
CA LEU A 197 -5.55 -22.56 5.48
C LEU A 197 -5.67 -21.57 6.65
N PRO A 198 -4.60 -20.82 6.97
CA PRO A 198 -4.60 -19.83 8.05
C PRO A 198 -5.67 -18.76 7.86
N ASN A 199 -5.97 -18.06 8.95
CA ASN A 199 -6.79 -16.85 8.84
C ASN A 199 -6.12 -15.82 7.93
N ALA A 200 -6.96 -14.91 7.46
CA ALA A 200 -6.59 -13.96 6.45
C ALA A 200 -7.13 -12.57 6.78
N VAL A 201 -6.80 -11.62 5.91
CA VAL A 201 -7.23 -10.23 6.05
C VAL A 201 -8.09 -9.79 4.86
N ASP A 202 -9.00 -8.85 5.12
CA ASP A 202 -9.69 -8.11 4.08
C ASP A 202 -8.86 -6.87 3.69
N ILE A 203 -8.28 -6.92 2.49
CA ILE A 203 -7.36 -5.89 1.98
C ILE A 203 -8.06 -4.56 1.68
N ALA A 204 -9.39 -4.56 1.54
CA ALA A 204 -10.15 -3.33 1.33
C ALA A 204 -10.18 -2.47 2.60
N HIS A 205 -10.15 -3.10 3.78
CA HIS A 205 -10.23 -2.43 5.08
C HIS A 205 -8.88 -2.34 5.78
N PHE A 206 -8.04 -3.37 5.66
CA PHE A 206 -6.75 -3.47 6.35
C PHE A 206 -5.61 -3.43 5.33
N HIS A 207 -4.91 -2.30 5.29
CA HIS A 207 -3.78 -2.10 4.39
C HIS A 207 -2.86 -1.01 4.97
N PRO A 208 -1.58 -0.93 4.57
CA PRO A 208 -0.61 0.00 5.16
C PRO A 208 -0.85 1.47 4.80
N GLY A 209 -1.98 1.73 4.14
CA GLY A 209 -2.43 3.05 3.81
C GLY A 209 -3.39 3.67 4.80
N VAL A 210 -3.99 2.88 5.69
CA VAL A 210 -4.93 3.42 6.67
C VAL A 210 -4.26 4.49 7.54
N SER A 211 -4.98 5.58 7.81
CA SER A 211 -4.45 6.72 8.58
C SER A 211 -4.96 6.70 10.02
N GLY A 212 -4.05 6.63 10.99
CA GLY A 212 -4.37 6.76 12.41
C GLY A 212 -4.40 8.19 12.95
N GLN A 213 -4.25 9.22 12.10
CA GLN A 213 -4.10 10.61 12.56
C GLN A 213 -5.32 11.13 13.32
N GLN A 214 -6.53 10.80 12.88
CA GLN A 214 -7.75 11.21 13.55
C GLN A 214 -7.85 10.55 14.94
N ILE A 215 -7.51 9.26 15.04
CA ILE A 215 -7.49 8.53 16.31
C ILE A 215 -6.47 9.16 17.26
N ARG A 216 -5.26 9.47 16.77
CA ARG A 216 -4.25 10.17 17.58
C ARG A 216 -4.73 11.54 18.07
N ALA A 217 -5.43 12.30 17.23
CA ALA A 217 -5.98 13.59 17.62
C ALA A 217 -7.08 13.44 18.69
N SER A 218 -8.01 12.51 18.50
CA SER A 218 -9.13 12.26 19.42
C SER A 218 -8.69 11.85 20.82
N TYR A 219 -7.57 11.12 20.93
CA TYR A 219 -7.03 10.64 22.21
C TYR A 219 -5.81 11.41 22.72
N GLY A 220 -5.41 12.50 22.07
CA GLY A 220 -4.26 13.31 22.53
C GLY A 220 -2.88 12.65 22.36
N LEU A 221 -2.74 11.73 21.40
CA LEU A 221 -1.56 10.86 21.22
C LEU A 221 -0.54 11.42 20.21
N LYS A 222 -0.54 12.73 19.94
CA LYS A 222 0.28 13.30 18.86
C LYS A 222 1.79 13.11 19.09
N ASP A 223 2.24 13.32 20.32
CA ASP A 223 3.66 13.28 20.70
C ASP A 223 4.03 12.03 21.51
N GLN A 224 3.10 11.06 21.58
CA GLN A 224 3.25 9.80 22.32
C GLN A 224 3.77 8.66 21.42
N ILE A 225 4.47 7.71 22.04
CA ILE A 225 4.84 6.40 21.51
C ILE A 225 3.74 5.40 21.89
N VAL A 226 2.89 5.05 20.93
CA VAL A 226 1.66 4.31 21.20
C VAL A 226 1.89 2.80 21.07
N ILE A 227 1.79 2.09 22.18
CA ILE A 227 1.73 0.62 22.23
C ILE A 227 0.26 0.22 22.24
N GLY A 228 -0.15 -0.69 21.35
CA GLY A 228 -1.57 -0.98 21.23
C GLY A 228 -1.93 -2.45 21.21
N PHE A 229 -3.11 -2.74 21.74
CA PHE A 229 -3.74 -4.07 21.70
C PHE A 229 -5.19 -3.90 21.21
N VAL A 230 -5.61 -4.80 20.32
CA VAL A 230 -6.98 -4.89 19.82
C VAL A 230 -7.60 -6.23 20.20
N GLY A 231 -8.83 -6.16 20.69
CA GLY A 231 -9.75 -7.28 20.77
C GLY A 231 -10.37 -7.45 22.15
N ARG A 232 -11.23 -8.47 22.26
CA ARG A 232 -11.81 -8.85 23.53
C ARG A 232 -10.84 -9.79 24.27
N PRO A 233 -10.25 -9.38 25.40
CA PRO A 233 -9.33 -10.22 26.14
C PRO A 233 -9.98 -11.52 26.61
N ARG A 234 -9.12 -12.51 26.68
CA ARG A 234 -9.35 -13.87 27.15
C ARG A 234 -8.12 -14.24 27.98
N PRO A 235 -8.19 -15.24 28.87
CA PRO A 235 -7.04 -15.60 29.71
C PRO A 235 -5.75 -15.82 28.91
N TRP A 236 -5.85 -16.40 27.70
CA TRP A 236 -4.71 -16.63 26.82
C TRP A 236 -4.19 -15.39 26.08
N HIS A 237 -4.80 -14.21 26.21
CA HIS A 237 -4.28 -12.97 25.62
C HIS A 237 -3.32 -12.22 26.55
N ASP A 238 -3.08 -12.73 27.78
CA ASP A 238 -2.02 -12.31 28.70
C ASP A 238 -1.77 -10.79 28.79
N LEU A 239 -2.84 -10.05 29.11
CA LEU A 239 -2.74 -8.60 29.29
C LEU A 239 -1.96 -8.22 30.56
N ASP A 240 -1.79 -9.15 31.50
CA ASP A 240 -1.00 -8.93 32.70
C ASP A 240 0.49 -8.79 32.35
N THR A 241 1.02 -9.66 31.49
CA THR A 241 2.39 -9.51 30.94
C THR A 241 2.56 -8.23 30.14
N LEU A 242 1.56 -7.85 29.33
CA LEU A 242 1.59 -6.58 28.59
C LEU A 242 1.63 -5.37 29.54
N LEU A 243 0.81 -5.37 30.60
CA LEU A 243 0.79 -4.29 31.58
C LEU A 243 2.11 -4.21 32.35
N ALA A 244 2.67 -5.35 32.76
CA ALA A 244 3.97 -5.42 33.43
C ALA A 244 5.10 -4.88 32.54
N ALA A 245 5.12 -5.25 31.25
CA ALA A 245 6.08 -4.69 30.29
C ALA A 245 5.89 -3.19 30.09
N PHE A 246 4.63 -2.73 30.02
CA PHE A 246 4.30 -1.32 29.84
C PHE A 246 4.79 -0.45 31.01
N VAL A 247 4.72 -0.93 32.26
CA VAL A 247 5.28 -0.22 33.42
C VAL A 247 6.79 0.03 33.25
N GLN A 248 7.53 -0.94 32.71
CA GLN A 248 8.96 -0.78 32.46
C GLN A 248 9.25 0.25 31.35
N LEU A 249 8.47 0.19 30.27
CA LEU A 249 8.59 1.14 29.15
C LEU A 249 8.32 2.58 29.61
N LEU A 250 7.23 2.79 30.38
CA LEU A 250 6.86 4.10 30.89
C LEU A 250 7.90 4.68 31.85
N ALA A 251 8.55 3.82 32.65
CA ALA A 251 9.64 4.24 33.52
C ALA A 251 10.89 4.67 32.74
N ALA A 252 11.12 4.09 31.55
CA ALA A 252 12.24 4.44 30.68
C ALA A 252 12.00 5.72 29.87
N ASP A 253 10.77 5.95 29.40
CA ASP A 253 10.37 7.15 28.66
C ASP A 253 8.89 7.47 28.93
N SER A 254 8.61 8.66 29.46
CA SER A 254 7.26 9.09 29.79
C SER A 254 6.35 9.32 28.58
N ARG A 255 6.89 9.24 27.35
CA ARG A 255 6.12 9.30 26.11
C ARG A 255 5.43 7.99 25.75
N PHE A 256 5.72 6.87 26.43
CA PHE A 256 5.01 5.62 26.15
C PHE A 256 3.54 5.70 26.60
N HIS A 257 2.63 5.32 25.71
CA HIS A 257 1.19 5.32 25.97
C HIS A 257 0.57 4.00 25.53
N LEU A 258 -0.25 3.39 26.39
CA LEU A 258 -0.91 2.12 26.10
C LEU A 258 -2.34 2.36 25.60
N LEU A 259 -2.63 1.93 24.37
CA LEU A 259 -3.95 1.99 23.75
C LEU A 259 -4.60 0.60 23.75
N LEU A 260 -5.57 0.38 24.63
CA LEU A 260 -6.32 -0.88 24.72
C LEU A 260 -7.68 -0.72 24.02
N VAL A 261 -7.78 -1.34 22.85
CA VAL A 261 -8.94 -1.26 21.96
C VAL A 261 -9.85 -2.46 22.17
N GLY A 262 -11.05 -2.21 22.70
CA GLY A 262 -12.04 -3.24 22.98
C GLY A 262 -12.54 -3.23 24.42
N ASP A 263 -13.34 -4.24 24.74
CA ASP A 263 -13.97 -4.39 26.06
C ASP A 263 -13.02 -5.08 27.06
N MET A 264 -12.29 -4.27 27.84
CA MET A 264 -11.33 -4.74 28.85
C MET A 264 -12.03 -5.16 30.16
N PRO A 265 -11.53 -6.20 30.86
CA PRO A 265 -12.14 -6.67 32.10
C PRO A 265 -11.92 -5.67 33.24
N GLU A 266 -12.85 -5.65 34.19
CA GLU A 266 -12.77 -4.75 35.35
C GLU A 266 -11.50 -4.95 36.19
N SER A 267 -11.01 -6.20 36.25
CA SER A 267 -9.75 -6.53 36.93
C SER A 267 -8.55 -5.76 36.35
N LEU A 268 -8.50 -5.59 35.02
CA LEU A 268 -7.43 -4.83 34.37
C LEU A 268 -7.58 -3.33 34.63
N ARG A 269 -8.81 -2.80 34.60
CA ARG A 269 -9.09 -1.38 34.90
C ARG A 269 -8.67 -1.04 36.33
N SER A 270 -9.01 -1.92 37.28
CA SER A 270 -8.58 -1.81 38.67
C SER A 270 -7.06 -1.87 38.80
N ALA A 271 -6.39 -2.77 38.09
CA ALA A 271 -4.92 -2.85 38.10
C ALA A 271 -4.24 -1.58 37.54
N ILE A 272 -4.74 -1.03 36.43
CA ILE A 272 -4.27 0.23 35.85
C ILE A 272 -4.35 1.36 36.88
N SER A 273 -5.49 1.50 37.56
CA SER A 273 -5.69 2.56 38.55
C SER A 273 -4.84 2.37 39.80
N LEU A 274 -4.73 1.14 40.32
CA LEU A 274 -3.86 0.82 41.46
C LEU A 274 -2.38 1.12 41.18
N LEU A 275 -1.94 0.96 39.93
CA LEU A 275 -0.58 1.29 39.49
C LEU A 275 -0.41 2.77 39.12
N GLY A 276 -1.45 3.59 39.21
CA GLY A 276 -1.41 5.02 38.89
C GLY A 276 -1.21 5.32 37.40
N LEU A 277 -1.62 4.42 36.52
CA LEU A 277 -1.37 4.49 35.07
C LEU A 277 -2.50 5.18 34.29
N ASP A 278 -3.49 5.76 34.96
CA ASP A 278 -4.71 6.33 34.34
C ASP A 278 -4.43 7.38 33.25
N GLN A 279 -3.32 8.12 33.37
CA GLN A 279 -2.93 9.14 32.38
C GLN A 279 -2.14 8.56 31.18
N ALA A 280 -1.57 7.36 31.34
CA ALA A 280 -0.72 6.72 30.34
C ALA A 280 -1.42 5.55 29.61
N VAL A 281 -2.67 5.24 29.96
CA VAL A 281 -3.46 4.16 29.37
C VAL A 281 -4.81 4.70 28.86
N THR A 282 -5.11 4.45 27.60
CA THR A 282 -6.42 4.73 27.00
C THR A 282 -7.19 3.44 26.79
N LEU A 283 -8.39 3.37 27.36
CA LEU A 283 -9.37 2.29 27.15
C LEU A 283 -10.45 2.81 26.20
N THR A 284 -10.55 2.27 24.98
CA THR A 284 -11.56 2.77 24.01
C THR A 284 -12.97 2.27 24.31
N GLY A 285 -13.09 1.12 25.01
CA GLY A 285 -14.30 0.33 25.01
C GLY A 285 -14.50 -0.44 23.68
N PRO A 286 -15.63 -1.15 23.53
CA PRO A 286 -15.93 -1.85 22.27
C PRO A 286 -16.13 -0.85 21.13
N ILE A 287 -15.51 -1.14 19.98
CA ILE A 287 -15.66 -0.37 18.74
C ILE A 287 -16.17 -1.26 17.61
N ALA A 288 -16.73 -0.65 16.57
CA ALA A 288 -17.10 -1.37 15.36
C ALA A 288 -15.84 -1.86 14.61
N HIS A 289 -15.95 -3.00 13.90
CA HIS A 289 -14.78 -3.65 13.28
C HIS A 289 -14.19 -2.82 12.14
N ASP A 290 -15.00 -2.06 11.42
CA ASP A 290 -14.58 -1.10 10.38
C ASP A 290 -13.75 0.07 10.93
N GLN A 291 -13.83 0.36 12.23
CA GLN A 291 -13.01 1.37 12.91
C GLN A 291 -11.65 0.82 13.37
N VAL A 292 -11.49 -0.50 13.46
CA VAL A 292 -10.26 -1.15 13.94
C VAL A 292 -9.02 -0.77 13.12
N PRO A 293 -9.05 -0.74 11.76
CA PRO A 293 -7.88 -0.38 10.96
C PRO A 293 -7.28 0.98 11.34
N ALA A 294 -8.12 2.00 11.58
CA ALA A 294 -7.67 3.33 11.95
C ALA A 294 -7.01 3.36 13.34
N HIS A 295 -7.49 2.53 14.27
CA HIS A 295 -6.90 2.40 15.59
C HIS A 295 -5.56 1.66 15.53
N ILE A 296 -5.45 0.60 14.72
CA ILE A 296 -4.17 -0.08 14.47
C ILE A 296 -3.16 0.90 13.86
N ALA A 297 -3.57 1.68 12.86
CA ALA A 297 -2.71 2.67 12.20
C ALA A 297 -2.26 3.83 13.12
N ALA A 298 -2.88 3.99 14.30
CA ALA A 298 -2.46 4.96 15.30
C ALA A 298 -1.29 4.46 16.18
N MET A 299 -1.08 3.15 16.22
CA MET A 299 -0.07 2.47 17.03
C MET A 299 1.32 2.62 16.41
N ASP A 300 2.33 2.87 17.24
CA ASP A 300 3.74 2.73 16.85
C ASP A 300 4.18 1.27 16.93
N VAL A 301 3.65 0.51 17.90
CA VAL A 301 3.82 -0.94 18.00
C VAL A 301 2.50 -1.59 18.39
N ALA A 302 2.00 -2.52 17.58
CA ALA A 302 0.88 -3.37 17.93
C ALA A 302 1.38 -4.64 18.64
N VAL A 303 0.69 -5.06 19.71
CA VAL A 303 1.11 -6.20 20.53
C VAL A 303 0.06 -7.29 20.52
N SER A 304 0.52 -8.53 20.33
CA SER A 304 -0.29 -9.74 20.47
C SER A 304 0.30 -10.65 21.55
N PRO A 305 -0.03 -10.40 22.83
CA PRO A 305 0.55 -11.15 23.94
C PRO A 305 -0.12 -12.50 24.13
N HIS A 306 0.67 -13.49 24.54
CA HIS A 306 0.21 -14.82 24.92
C HIS A 306 1.07 -15.38 26.07
N PRO A 307 0.47 -16.20 26.96
CA PRO A 307 1.22 -16.97 27.93
C PRO A 307 1.87 -18.18 27.24
N PRO A 308 2.78 -18.90 27.91
CA PRO A 308 3.27 -20.18 27.42
C PRO A 308 2.12 -21.18 27.24
N LEU A 309 1.90 -21.66 26.01
CA LEU A 309 0.85 -22.62 25.67
C LEU A 309 1.43 -23.75 24.80
N ALA A 310 1.48 -24.97 25.34
CA ALA A 310 2.01 -26.12 24.60
C ALA A 310 1.16 -26.52 23.37
N ASP A 311 -0.15 -26.31 23.44
CA ASP A 311 -1.10 -26.70 22.39
C ASP A 311 -1.68 -25.45 21.68
N PHE A 312 -0.84 -24.57 21.13
CA PHE A 312 -1.28 -23.36 20.44
C PHE A 312 -1.85 -23.68 19.05
N TYR A 313 -3.15 -23.96 18.97
CA TYR A 313 -3.84 -24.26 17.71
C TYR A 313 -4.44 -23.04 17.02
N PHE A 314 -4.39 -21.87 17.66
CA PHE A 314 -5.08 -20.66 17.20
C PHE A 314 -4.46 -20.08 15.94
N SER A 315 -5.30 -19.39 15.16
CA SER A 315 -4.89 -18.49 14.09
C SER A 315 -5.38 -17.08 14.42
N PRO A 316 -4.60 -16.23 15.10
CA PRO A 316 -5.12 -14.97 15.65
C PRO A 316 -5.37 -13.92 14.55
N LEU A 317 -6.63 -13.67 14.20
CA LEU A 317 -7.03 -12.64 13.21
C LEU A 317 -6.32 -11.29 13.41
N LYS A 318 -6.19 -10.86 14.67
CA LYS A 318 -5.55 -9.58 15.02
C LYS A 318 -4.13 -9.46 14.49
N VAL A 319 -3.36 -10.55 14.44
CA VAL A 319 -1.97 -10.49 13.98
C VAL A 319 -1.94 -10.24 12.47
N PHE A 320 -2.80 -10.91 11.70
CA PHE A 320 -2.98 -10.63 10.28
C PHE A 320 -3.41 -9.18 10.04
N GLU A 321 -4.37 -8.68 10.83
CA GLU A 321 -4.86 -7.30 10.76
C GLU A 321 -3.75 -6.27 11.08
N TYR A 322 -2.93 -6.50 12.11
CA TYR A 322 -1.81 -5.61 12.46
C TYR A 322 -0.77 -5.53 11.35
N LEU A 323 -0.32 -6.71 10.90
CA LEU A 323 0.70 -6.82 9.88
C LEU A 323 0.20 -6.25 8.54
N ALA A 324 -1.07 -6.50 8.17
CA ALA A 324 -1.70 -5.93 6.98
C ALA A 324 -1.77 -4.39 7.01
N CYS A 325 -2.08 -3.79 8.15
CA CYS A 325 -2.02 -2.34 8.35
C CYS A 325 -0.59 -1.79 8.36
N GLY A 326 0.43 -2.63 8.23
CA GLY A 326 1.83 -2.25 8.25
C GLY A 326 2.29 -1.67 9.59
N ALA A 327 1.57 -2.00 10.66
CA ALA A 327 1.96 -1.65 12.03
C ALA A 327 3.15 -2.54 12.43
N PRO A 328 4.25 -1.94 12.93
CA PRO A 328 5.28 -2.73 13.60
C PRO A 328 4.63 -3.57 14.69
N THR A 329 4.85 -4.87 14.67
CA THR A 329 4.11 -5.81 15.53
C THR A 329 5.09 -6.60 16.39
N VAL A 330 4.80 -6.68 17.69
CA VAL A 330 5.47 -7.59 18.62
C VAL A 330 4.50 -8.67 19.06
N ALA A 331 4.89 -9.93 18.93
CA ALA A 331 4.02 -11.05 19.30
C ALA A 331 4.81 -12.15 20.01
N ALA A 332 4.09 -12.99 20.75
CA ALA A 332 4.70 -14.11 21.47
C ALA A 332 5.26 -15.14 20.48
N ASP A 333 6.46 -15.67 20.75
CA ASP A 333 7.10 -16.74 19.99
C ASP A 333 6.39 -18.07 20.24
N ILE A 334 5.27 -18.30 19.54
CA ILE A 334 4.39 -19.44 19.79
C ILE A 334 3.58 -19.86 18.56
N GLY A 335 3.60 -21.18 18.26
CA GLY A 335 2.81 -21.81 17.19
C GLY A 335 2.86 -21.03 15.87
N GLN A 336 1.70 -20.89 15.23
CA GLN A 336 1.57 -20.17 13.95
C GLN A 336 2.04 -18.71 14.00
N VAL A 337 2.01 -18.04 15.16
CA VAL A 337 2.44 -16.64 15.25
C VAL A 337 3.94 -16.52 14.92
N ALA A 338 4.75 -17.49 15.34
CA ALA A 338 6.18 -17.54 15.04
C ALA A 338 6.47 -17.88 13.57
N GLU A 339 5.56 -18.60 12.90
CA GLU A 339 5.65 -18.85 11.45
C GLU A 339 5.32 -17.59 10.63
N LEU A 340 4.43 -16.75 11.14
CA LEU A 340 3.96 -15.53 10.48
C LEU A 340 4.95 -14.36 10.62
N ILE A 341 5.67 -14.29 11.74
CA ILE A 341 6.60 -13.19 12.07
C ILE A 341 8.04 -13.72 12.12
N ARG A 342 8.87 -13.23 11.20
CA ARG A 342 10.34 -13.35 11.28
C ARG A 342 10.91 -12.21 12.11
N ASP A 343 11.52 -12.55 13.24
CA ASP A 343 12.08 -11.61 14.21
C ASP A 343 13.11 -10.66 13.57
N GLY A 344 12.97 -9.36 13.84
CA GLY A 344 13.82 -8.29 13.27
C GLY A 344 13.61 -7.98 11.78
N GLU A 345 12.86 -8.82 11.05
CA GLU A 345 12.60 -8.66 9.61
C GLU A 345 11.18 -8.20 9.28
N THR A 346 10.18 -8.85 9.89
CA THR A 346 8.74 -8.62 9.64
C THR A 346 7.95 -8.34 10.93
N GLY A 347 8.62 -8.38 12.08
CA GLY A 347 8.08 -7.97 13.37
C GLY A 347 9.11 -8.22 14.46
N GLY A 348 8.67 -8.18 15.72
CA GLY A 348 9.44 -8.63 16.87
C GLY A 348 8.78 -9.86 17.49
N LEU A 349 9.59 -10.83 17.90
CA LEU A 349 9.14 -11.92 18.76
C LEU A 349 9.61 -11.69 20.19
N TYR A 350 8.87 -12.23 21.16
CA TYR A 350 9.25 -12.25 22.56
C TYR A 350 8.90 -13.60 23.20
N SER A 351 9.60 -13.97 24.27
CA SER A 351 9.32 -15.22 24.99
C SER A 351 7.94 -15.16 25.67
N PRO A 352 7.01 -16.09 25.39
CA PRO A 352 5.66 -16.05 25.96
C PRO A 352 5.64 -15.90 27.48
N GLY A 353 4.75 -15.04 28.02
CA GLY A 353 4.66 -14.75 29.45
C GLY A 353 5.84 -13.99 30.08
N ASN A 354 6.82 -13.52 29.30
CA ASN A 354 7.99 -12.78 29.82
C ASN A 354 7.88 -11.28 29.52
N ALA A 355 7.61 -10.48 30.56
CA ALA A 355 7.46 -9.04 30.46
C ALA A 355 8.74 -8.31 30.04
N ASP A 356 9.91 -8.73 30.53
CA ASP A 356 11.19 -8.13 30.19
C ASP A 356 11.53 -8.35 28.71
N SER A 357 11.30 -9.57 28.22
CA SER A 357 11.47 -9.93 26.81
C SER A 357 10.53 -9.11 25.91
N LEU A 358 9.27 -8.96 26.32
CA LEU A 358 8.29 -8.13 25.62
C LEU A 358 8.73 -6.65 25.57
N ALA A 359 9.13 -6.08 26.71
CA ALA A 359 9.60 -4.70 26.80
C ALA A 359 10.84 -4.47 25.91
N ASN A 360 11.81 -5.38 25.95
CA ASN A 360 13.02 -5.29 25.12
C ASN A 360 12.70 -5.34 23.61
N SER A 361 11.77 -6.21 23.19
CA SER A 361 11.35 -6.30 21.78
C SER A 361 10.63 -5.02 21.32
N ILE A 362 9.78 -4.44 22.19
CA ILE A 362 9.14 -3.14 21.93
C ILE A 362 10.17 -2.00 21.84
N LEU A 363 11.16 -1.96 22.74
CA LEU A 363 12.23 -0.97 22.72
C LEU A 363 13.06 -1.08 21.44
N ALA A 364 13.36 -2.29 20.97
CA ALA A 364 14.12 -2.50 19.75
C ALA A 364 13.40 -1.91 18.51
N LEU A 365 12.08 -2.09 18.40
CA LEU A 365 11.31 -1.48 17.32
C LEU A 365 11.16 0.03 17.49
N THR A 366 10.97 0.54 18.71
CA THR A 366 10.76 1.98 18.94
C THR A 366 12.04 2.81 18.90
N ALA A 367 13.22 2.20 19.07
CA ALA A 367 14.52 2.87 18.99
C ALA A 367 14.81 3.50 17.62
N ASN A 368 14.29 2.93 16.54
CA ASN A 368 14.42 3.50 15.19
C ASN A 368 13.08 3.45 14.43
N PRO A 369 12.27 4.52 14.51
CA PRO A 369 10.94 4.56 13.89
C PRO A 369 10.94 4.37 12.37
N ALA A 370 12.04 4.75 11.68
CA ALA A 370 12.15 4.53 10.24
C ALA A 370 12.35 3.03 9.92
N ARG A 371 13.18 2.34 10.71
CA ARG A 371 13.40 0.90 10.60
C ARG A 371 12.13 0.11 10.96
N ALA A 372 11.43 0.50 12.02
CA ALA A 372 10.16 -0.13 12.41
C ALA A 372 9.13 -0.07 11.28
N LYS A 373 9.00 1.10 10.64
CA LYS A 373 8.12 1.27 9.47
C LYS A 373 8.52 0.37 8.30
N GLU A 374 9.82 0.20 8.04
CA GLU A 374 10.30 -0.73 7.02
C GLU A 374 9.91 -2.18 7.35
N ILE A 375 10.10 -2.61 8.60
CA ILE A 375 9.71 -3.94 9.09
C ILE A 375 8.20 -4.17 8.90
N GLY A 376 7.38 -3.23 9.36
CA GLY A 376 5.92 -3.29 9.14
C GLY A 376 5.54 -3.30 7.66
N TRP A 377 6.33 -2.70 6.76
CA TRP A 377 6.07 -2.76 5.32
C TRP A 377 6.28 -4.14 4.75
N LYS A 378 7.39 -4.78 5.14
CA LYS A 378 7.73 -6.12 4.69
C LYS A 378 6.64 -7.11 5.14
N ALA A 379 6.18 -6.96 6.38
CA ALA A 379 5.05 -7.70 6.91
C ALA A 379 3.78 -7.48 6.10
N ALA A 380 3.35 -6.23 5.91
CA ALA A 380 2.14 -5.91 5.14
C ALA A 380 2.19 -6.47 3.72
N THR A 381 3.34 -6.36 3.07
CA THR A 381 3.53 -6.87 1.71
C THR A 381 3.34 -8.38 1.68
N HIS A 382 3.92 -9.11 2.62
CA HIS A 382 3.76 -10.55 2.74
C HIS A 382 2.30 -10.95 3.03
N ILE A 383 1.66 -10.34 4.04
CA ILE A 383 0.27 -10.65 4.41
C ILE A 383 -0.69 -10.38 3.25
N LEU A 384 -0.57 -9.21 2.62
CA LEU A 384 -1.49 -8.80 1.56
C LEU A 384 -1.22 -9.51 0.23
N GLU A 385 -0.09 -10.21 0.14
CA GLU A 385 0.20 -11.11 -0.95
C GLU A 385 -0.33 -12.52 -0.67
N TYR A 386 -0.07 -13.11 0.49
CA TYR A 386 -0.31 -14.55 0.73
C TYR A 386 -1.55 -14.87 1.59
N HIS A 387 -2.00 -13.95 2.44
CA HIS A 387 -2.98 -14.20 3.50
C HIS A 387 -4.22 -13.31 3.36
N THR A 388 -4.97 -13.48 2.27
CA THR A 388 -6.20 -12.72 1.97
C THR A 388 -7.41 -13.63 1.88
N TRP A 389 -8.59 -13.12 2.29
CA TRP A 389 -9.82 -13.93 2.24
C TRP A 389 -10.17 -14.37 0.82
N ASP A 390 -9.84 -13.56 -0.19
CA ASP A 390 -10.06 -13.91 -1.60
C ASP A 390 -9.21 -15.12 -2.01
N LYS A 391 -7.95 -15.21 -1.54
CA LYS A 391 -7.12 -16.40 -1.75
C LYS A 391 -7.66 -17.61 -1.02
N ASN A 392 -8.16 -17.44 0.21
CA ASN A 392 -8.77 -18.52 0.97
C ASN A 392 -10.03 -19.06 0.27
N ALA A 393 -10.91 -18.18 -0.22
CA ALA A 393 -12.09 -18.56 -0.99
C ALA A 393 -11.70 -19.30 -2.29
N GLY A 394 -10.73 -18.78 -3.04
CA GLY A 394 -10.23 -19.45 -4.25
C GLY A 394 -9.62 -20.83 -4.00
N ALA A 395 -8.90 -21.00 -2.89
CA ALA A 395 -8.36 -22.31 -2.49
C ALA A 395 -9.47 -23.32 -2.19
N VAL A 396 -10.51 -22.90 -1.45
CA VAL A 396 -11.66 -23.74 -1.13
C VAL A 396 -12.38 -24.21 -2.41
N VAL A 397 -12.62 -23.29 -3.35
CA VAL A 397 -13.26 -23.62 -4.64
C VAL A 397 -12.41 -24.60 -5.46
N ALA A 398 -11.09 -24.39 -5.48
CA ALA A 398 -10.16 -25.25 -6.22
C ALA A 398 -10.11 -26.70 -5.71
N TRP A 399 -10.34 -26.92 -4.40
CA TRP A 399 -10.44 -28.26 -3.84
C TRP A 399 -11.71 -29.00 -4.29
N VAL A 400 -12.79 -28.26 -4.58
CA VAL A 400 -14.09 -28.82 -4.97
C VAL A 400 -14.15 -29.13 -6.47
N ASP A 401 -13.66 -28.25 -7.33
CA ASP A 401 -13.70 -28.44 -8.78
C ASP A 401 -12.56 -29.33 -9.33
N GLY A 402 -11.63 -29.76 -8.47
CA GLY A 402 -10.49 -30.59 -8.84
C GLY A 402 -9.40 -29.85 -9.62
N SER A 403 -9.47 -28.52 -9.71
CA SER A 403 -8.42 -27.67 -10.30
C SER A 403 -7.20 -27.50 -9.40
N ALA A 404 -7.27 -28.00 -8.16
CA ALA A 404 -6.15 -28.11 -7.24
C ALA A 404 -5.06 -29.06 -7.76
N ALA A 405 -4.24 -28.60 -8.71
CA ALA A 405 -2.89 -29.10 -8.84
C ALA A 405 -2.19 -28.86 -7.50
N THR A 406 -1.68 -29.94 -6.90
CA THR A 406 -0.86 -29.97 -5.68
C THR A 406 -0.07 -28.68 -5.50
N GLN A 407 -0.46 -27.82 -4.56
CA GLN A 407 0.39 -26.73 -4.09
C GLN A 407 1.51 -27.33 -3.24
N SER A 408 2.51 -27.88 -3.92
CA SER A 408 3.84 -28.09 -3.36
C SER A 408 4.53 -26.74 -3.32
N THR A 409 4.68 -26.18 -2.11
CA THR A 409 5.61 -25.11 -1.75
C THR A 409 5.35 -23.77 -2.47
N PRO A 410 5.40 -22.60 -1.79
CA PRO A 410 5.17 -21.33 -2.46
C PRO A 410 6.11 -21.20 -3.68
N ALA A 411 5.50 -21.11 -4.86
CA ALA A 411 6.18 -20.76 -6.10
C ALA A 411 6.95 -19.46 -5.87
N ALA A 412 8.17 -19.39 -6.42
CA ALA A 412 9.10 -18.28 -6.26
C ALA A 412 8.40 -16.91 -6.25
N GLU A 413 8.68 -16.15 -5.20
CA GLU A 413 8.20 -14.78 -4.94
C GLU A 413 8.05 -13.98 -6.25
N PRO A 414 6.84 -13.53 -6.61
CA PRO A 414 6.71 -12.32 -7.41
C PRO A 414 7.35 -11.21 -6.57
N ARG A 415 8.53 -10.74 -6.97
CA ARG A 415 9.22 -9.69 -6.22
C ARG A 415 8.28 -8.50 -6.05
N PRO A 416 7.85 -8.15 -4.82
CA PRO A 416 7.23 -6.85 -4.61
C PRO A 416 8.21 -5.81 -5.13
N VAL A 417 7.72 -4.81 -5.84
CA VAL A 417 8.57 -3.73 -6.34
C VAL A 417 9.32 -3.16 -5.12
N PRO A 418 10.66 -3.33 -5.03
CA PRO A 418 11.40 -2.98 -3.84
C PRO A 418 11.52 -1.47 -3.79
N LEU A 419 10.49 -0.82 -3.28
CA LEU A 419 10.50 0.60 -2.99
C LEU A 419 10.75 0.76 -1.50
N PRO A 420 11.91 1.30 -1.10
CA PRO A 420 12.09 1.75 0.27
C PRO A 420 11.22 3.01 0.45
N ILE A 421 9.97 2.82 0.87
CA ILE A 421 9.03 3.91 1.09
C ILE A 421 9.17 4.40 2.53
N PHE A 422 10.11 5.32 2.72
CA PHE A 422 10.38 5.95 4.02
C PHE A 422 9.32 6.97 4.46
N ASP A 423 8.49 7.48 3.54
CA ASP A 423 7.50 8.55 3.80
C ASP A 423 6.07 7.98 3.93
N HIS A 424 5.47 8.13 5.11
CA HIS A 424 4.12 7.65 5.44
C HIS A 424 3.03 8.24 4.52
N LYS A 425 3.13 9.50 4.08
CA LYS A 425 2.11 10.15 3.24
C LYS A 425 2.13 9.62 1.81
N LEU A 426 3.28 9.12 1.35
CA LEU A 426 3.43 8.55 0.01
C LEU A 426 3.17 7.03 0.02
N ARG A 427 3.41 6.36 1.15
CA ARG A 427 3.27 4.90 1.36
C ARG A 427 1.90 4.34 1.03
N GLN A 428 0.83 4.94 1.54
CA GLN A 428 -0.55 4.56 1.21
C GLN A 428 -0.80 4.56 -0.29
N ARG A 429 -0.39 5.64 -0.95
CA ARG A 429 -0.71 5.89 -2.35
C ARG A 429 0.09 5.01 -3.27
N LEU A 430 1.36 4.80 -2.93
CA LEU A 430 2.22 3.90 -3.67
C LEU A 430 1.78 2.45 -3.51
N TYR A 431 1.27 2.05 -2.34
CA TYR A 431 0.72 0.72 -2.15
C TYR A 431 -0.36 0.40 -3.18
N CYS A 432 -1.37 1.28 -3.29
CA CYS A 432 -2.44 1.11 -4.27
C CYS A 432 -1.93 1.26 -5.70
N ALA A 433 -1.08 2.27 -5.96
CA ALA A 433 -0.59 2.58 -7.31
C ALA A 433 0.36 1.52 -7.87
N SER A 434 1.11 0.80 -7.03
CA SER A 434 2.10 -0.20 -7.47
C SER A 434 1.54 -1.63 -7.54
N ARG A 435 0.24 -1.83 -7.33
CA ARG A 435 -0.43 -3.13 -7.35
C ARG A 435 -1.51 -3.15 -8.43
N ALA A 436 -1.41 -4.09 -9.37
CA ALA A 436 -2.33 -4.16 -10.51
C ALA A 436 -3.78 -4.37 -10.06
N ASP A 437 -4.01 -5.22 -9.07
CA ASP A 437 -5.33 -5.54 -8.51
C ASP A 437 -6.02 -4.34 -7.84
N LEU A 438 -5.23 -3.42 -7.27
CA LEU A 438 -5.75 -2.20 -6.62
C LEU A 438 -5.80 -1.00 -7.55
N ALA A 439 -4.85 -0.89 -8.48
CA ALA A 439 -4.79 0.19 -9.44
C ALA A 439 -5.82 0.03 -10.56
N ALA A 440 -6.05 -1.18 -11.07
CA ALA A 440 -6.94 -1.39 -12.22
C ALA A 440 -8.37 -0.88 -12.00
N PRO A 441 -9.04 -1.12 -10.85
CA PRO A 441 -10.38 -0.58 -10.60
C PRO A 441 -10.39 0.95 -10.58
N LEU A 442 -9.40 1.58 -9.94
CA LEU A 442 -9.30 3.04 -9.84
C LEU A 442 -8.97 3.69 -11.18
N LEU A 443 -8.10 3.08 -11.99
CA LEU A 443 -7.83 3.52 -13.35
C LEU A 443 -9.08 3.40 -14.23
N SER A 444 -9.84 2.31 -14.10
CA SER A 444 -11.04 2.03 -14.89
C SER A 444 -12.22 2.98 -14.60
N GLN A 445 -12.24 3.64 -13.43
CA GLN A 445 -13.23 4.68 -13.13
C GLN A 445 -13.01 5.94 -13.96
N HIS A 446 -11.79 6.17 -14.45
CA HIS A 446 -11.41 7.38 -15.16
C HIS A 446 -11.03 7.14 -16.63
N LEU A 447 -10.80 5.89 -17.03
CA LEU A 447 -10.51 5.50 -18.40
C LEU A 447 -11.69 4.72 -18.98
N SER A 448 -11.92 4.87 -20.29
CA SER A 448 -12.96 4.14 -21.01
C SER A 448 -12.40 3.56 -22.30
N PRO A 449 -12.57 2.25 -22.58
CA PRO A 449 -13.23 1.23 -21.74
C PRO A 449 -12.46 0.91 -20.43
N PRO A 450 -13.06 0.16 -19.48
CA PRO A 450 -12.36 -0.34 -18.29
C PRO A 450 -11.06 -1.05 -18.67
N VAL A 451 -10.01 -0.83 -17.87
CA VAL A 451 -8.65 -1.24 -18.20
C VAL A 451 -8.20 -2.40 -17.34
N VAL A 452 -7.42 -3.30 -17.94
CA VAL A 452 -6.69 -4.36 -17.23
C VAL A 452 -5.22 -3.95 -17.20
N VAL A 453 -4.61 -3.96 -16.01
CA VAL A 453 -3.18 -3.64 -15.83
C VAL A 453 -2.38 -4.94 -15.93
N GLU A 454 -1.56 -5.08 -16.97
CA GLU A 454 -0.72 -6.26 -17.21
C GLU A 454 0.60 -6.17 -16.44
N ALA A 455 1.20 -4.98 -16.40
CA ALA A 455 2.45 -4.73 -15.69
C ALA A 455 2.56 -3.29 -15.17
N ILE A 456 3.32 -3.12 -14.10
CA ILE A 456 3.66 -1.82 -13.52
C ILE A 456 5.17 -1.74 -13.35
N GLU A 457 5.78 -0.69 -13.91
CA GLU A 457 7.21 -0.41 -13.81
C GLU A 457 7.44 0.90 -13.05
N VAL A 458 8.35 0.92 -12.07
CA VAL A 458 8.78 2.20 -11.47
C VAL A 458 9.84 2.82 -12.36
N LEU A 459 9.51 3.94 -12.99
CA LEU A 459 10.45 4.72 -13.79
C LEU A 459 11.35 5.61 -12.93
N LYS A 460 10.79 6.24 -11.89
CA LYS A 460 11.53 7.21 -11.07
C LYS A 460 10.93 7.35 -9.68
N TYR A 461 11.76 7.19 -8.65
CA TYR A 461 11.36 7.45 -7.27
C TYR A 461 12.22 8.56 -6.66
N LYS A 462 11.58 9.63 -6.19
CA LYS A 462 12.20 10.71 -5.41
C LYS A 462 11.63 10.65 -3.99
N PRO A 463 12.35 10.06 -3.02
CA PRO A 463 11.88 9.92 -1.64
C PRO A 463 11.33 11.23 -1.06
N GLY A 464 10.18 11.16 -0.39
CA GLY A 464 9.51 12.31 0.21
C GLY A 464 9.04 13.39 -0.78
N ARG A 465 8.97 13.07 -2.08
CA ARG A 465 8.49 13.98 -3.13
C ARG A 465 7.46 13.34 -4.06
N ARG A 466 7.86 12.36 -4.87
CA ARG A 466 7.00 11.73 -5.89
C ARG A 466 7.54 10.38 -6.35
N CYS A 467 6.66 9.57 -6.94
CA CYS A 467 7.03 8.39 -7.73
C CYS A 467 6.39 8.47 -9.12
N VAL A 468 7.08 7.96 -10.13
CA VAL A 468 6.60 7.86 -11.51
C VAL A 468 6.54 6.38 -11.88
N LEU A 469 5.34 5.94 -12.23
CA LEU A 469 4.99 4.57 -12.58
C LEU A 469 4.58 4.53 -14.07
N ALA A 470 5.03 3.51 -14.79
CA ALA A 470 4.49 3.17 -16.10
C ALA A 470 3.55 1.97 -15.96
N TYR A 471 2.35 2.10 -16.50
CA TYR A 471 1.37 1.03 -16.57
C TYR A 471 1.29 0.52 -18.00
N GLN A 472 1.44 -0.80 -18.15
CA GLN A 472 1.13 -1.51 -19.38
C GLN A 472 -0.31 -2.02 -19.26
N LEU A 473 -1.20 -1.53 -20.12
CA LEU A 473 -2.61 -1.89 -20.13
C LEU A 473 -2.88 -2.92 -21.22
N ALA A 474 -3.81 -3.84 -20.96
CA ALA A 474 -4.28 -4.79 -21.95
C ALA A 474 -4.82 -4.06 -23.19
N GLY A 475 -4.46 -4.57 -24.37
CA GLY A 475 -4.70 -3.87 -25.65
C GLY A 475 -3.55 -2.95 -26.09
N GLY A 476 -2.42 -2.96 -25.37
CA GLY A 476 -1.16 -2.32 -25.79
C GLY A 476 -1.05 -0.83 -25.47
N GLN A 477 -2.02 -0.24 -24.77
CA GLN A 477 -1.96 1.15 -24.33
C GLN A 477 -1.01 1.29 -23.13
N ASN A 478 -0.11 2.28 -23.20
CA ASN A 478 0.81 2.58 -22.10
C ASN A 478 0.51 3.96 -21.51
N VAL A 479 0.39 4.03 -20.19
CA VAL A 479 0.12 5.28 -19.47
C VAL A 479 1.15 5.50 -18.35
N ILE A 480 1.36 6.76 -17.99
CA ILE A 480 2.25 7.16 -16.90
C ILE A 480 1.42 7.70 -15.74
N GLY A 481 1.63 7.14 -14.55
CA GLY A 481 1.08 7.65 -13.30
C GLY A 481 2.16 8.34 -12.48
N LYS A 482 1.98 9.62 -12.19
CA LYS A 482 2.83 10.40 -11.28
C LYS A 482 2.15 10.56 -9.93
N VAL A 483 2.63 9.82 -8.93
CA VAL A 483 2.11 9.80 -7.55
C VAL A 483 2.82 10.86 -6.71
N PHE A 484 2.06 11.77 -6.10
CA PHE A 484 2.59 12.87 -5.30
C PHE A 484 2.30 12.73 -3.80
N LYS A 485 3.17 13.30 -2.96
CA LYS A 485 2.94 13.33 -1.51
C LYS A 485 1.87 14.35 -1.06
N ASP A 486 1.57 15.34 -1.89
CA ASP A 486 0.69 16.48 -1.63
C ASP A 486 -0.18 16.78 -2.86
N GLU A 487 -1.01 17.82 -2.81
CA GLU A 487 -1.95 18.18 -3.88
C GLU A 487 -1.31 18.82 -5.12
N ARG A 488 0.03 18.87 -5.21
CA ARG A 488 0.71 19.40 -6.41
C ARG A 488 0.33 18.63 -7.67
N GLY A 489 0.00 17.33 -7.56
CA GLY A 489 -0.47 16.53 -8.68
C GLY A 489 -1.75 17.06 -9.32
N LEU A 490 -2.73 17.51 -8.52
CA LEU A 490 -3.98 18.09 -9.02
C LEU A 490 -3.73 19.41 -9.74
N ARG A 491 -2.89 20.27 -9.17
CA ARG A 491 -2.50 21.54 -9.80
C ARG A 491 -1.80 21.28 -11.14
N LEU A 492 -0.87 20.33 -11.18
CA LEU A 492 -0.14 19.99 -12.40
C LEU A 492 -1.05 19.40 -13.48
N PHE A 493 -2.01 18.55 -13.09
CA PHE A 493 -3.03 18.02 -14.00
C PHE A 493 -3.80 19.13 -14.72
N ARG A 494 -4.31 20.12 -13.97
CA ARG A 494 -5.05 21.27 -14.54
C ARG A 494 -4.18 22.10 -15.49
N LEU A 495 -2.94 22.38 -15.11
CA LEU A 495 -2.00 23.13 -15.95
C LEU A 495 -1.69 22.40 -17.26
N GLN A 496 -1.44 21.10 -17.19
CA GLN A 496 -1.18 20.28 -18.37
C GLN A 496 -2.43 20.15 -19.25
N GLN A 497 -3.63 20.12 -18.67
CA GLN A 497 -4.89 20.13 -19.43
C GLN A 497 -5.02 21.41 -20.25
N ARG A 498 -4.71 22.57 -19.67
CA ARG A 498 -4.74 23.86 -20.38
C ARG A 498 -3.73 23.92 -21.53
N LEU A 499 -2.50 23.44 -21.30
CA LEU A 499 -1.50 23.33 -22.38
C LEU A 499 -1.99 22.44 -23.52
N TRP A 500 -2.52 21.26 -23.18
CA TRP A 500 -2.98 20.27 -24.15
C TRP A 500 -4.23 20.74 -24.92
N GLN A 501 -5.19 21.38 -24.27
CA GLN A 501 -6.40 21.93 -24.92
C GLN A 501 -6.10 23.20 -25.74
N GLY A 502 -5.05 23.93 -25.36
CA GLY A 502 -4.56 25.09 -26.09
C GLY A 502 -3.70 24.69 -27.28
N CYS A 503 -2.47 25.18 -27.32
CA CYS A 503 -1.61 25.06 -28.49
C CYS A 503 -0.86 23.72 -28.60
N PHE A 504 -0.93 22.80 -27.62
CA PHE A 504 -0.12 21.57 -27.60
C PHE A 504 -0.90 20.25 -27.83
N GLY A 505 -2.19 20.34 -28.13
CA GLY A 505 -3.03 19.16 -28.38
C GLY A 505 -2.74 18.48 -29.73
N PRO A 506 -3.51 17.44 -30.08
CA PRO A 506 -3.34 16.71 -31.34
C PRO A 506 -3.59 17.57 -32.58
N ALA A 507 -4.33 18.68 -32.44
CA ALA A 507 -4.60 19.63 -33.52
C ALA A 507 -3.44 20.62 -33.81
N ALA A 508 -2.33 20.55 -33.06
CA ALA A 508 -1.20 21.43 -33.26
C ALA A 508 -0.50 21.17 -34.61
N ALA A 509 -0.70 22.07 -35.58
CA ALA A 509 -0.20 21.94 -36.95
C ALA A 509 1.34 21.95 -37.04
N ASP A 510 2.02 22.50 -36.02
CA ASP A 510 3.48 22.57 -35.94
C ASP A 510 4.13 21.25 -35.48
N GLY A 511 3.35 20.24 -35.09
CA GLY A 511 3.83 18.95 -34.60
C GLY A 511 4.55 19.00 -33.24
N ILE A 512 4.29 20.03 -32.43
CA ILE A 512 4.85 20.19 -31.08
C ILE A 512 3.74 19.99 -30.05
N HIS A 513 3.89 18.96 -29.22
CA HIS A 513 2.85 18.47 -28.31
C HIS A 513 3.33 18.37 -26.85
N VAL A 514 2.37 18.15 -25.96
CA VAL A 514 2.59 17.68 -24.59
C VAL A 514 1.82 16.39 -24.38
N SER A 515 2.27 15.53 -23.46
CA SER A 515 1.53 14.30 -23.13
C SER A 515 0.10 14.62 -22.70
N GLN A 516 -0.89 13.90 -23.22
CA GLN A 516 -2.28 14.09 -22.82
C GLN A 516 -2.46 13.78 -21.33
N PRO A 517 -2.93 14.73 -20.52
CA PRO A 517 -3.38 14.44 -19.16
C PRO A 517 -4.72 13.71 -19.24
N LEU A 518 -4.76 12.47 -18.77
CA LEU A 518 -5.94 11.60 -18.85
C LEU A 518 -6.87 11.82 -17.66
N ALA A 519 -6.31 11.81 -16.44
CA ALA A 519 -7.09 11.96 -15.21
C ALA A 519 -6.22 12.41 -14.02
N TYR A 520 -6.87 12.90 -12.97
CA TYR A 520 -6.30 12.94 -11.63
C TYR A 520 -7.08 11.97 -10.74
N ILE A 521 -6.37 11.06 -10.07
CA ILE A 521 -6.94 10.02 -9.20
C ILE A 521 -6.68 10.43 -7.74
N PRO A 522 -7.67 10.98 -7.01
CA PRO A 522 -7.49 11.53 -5.67
C PRO A 522 -6.98 10.51 -4.64
N GLU A 523 -7.47 9.27 -4.72
CA GLU A 523 -7.14 8.15 -3.83
C GLU A 523 -5.64 7.86 -3.83
N MET A 524 -5.01 8.03 -5.00
CA MET A 524 -3.57 7.85 -5.20
C MET A 524 -2.80 9.18 -5.24
N ARG A 525 -3.46 10.34 -5.16
CA ARG A 525 -2.91 11.66 -5.57
C ARG A 525 -2.03 11.56 -6.82
N MET A 526 -2.60 10.93 -7.84
CA MET A 526 -1.88 10.55 -9.03
C MET A 526 -2.36 11.36 -10.22
N LEU A 527 -1.44 12.05 -10.89
CA LEU A 527 -1.66 12.53 -12.25
C LEU A 527 -1.43 11.35 -13.20
N LEU A 528 -2.48 10.97 -13.92
CA LEU A 528 -2.43 9.97 -14.98
C LEU A 528 -2.36 10.67 -16.35
N GLN A 529 -1.41 10.27 -17.18
CA GLN A 529 -1.19 10.84 -18.50
C GLN A 529 -0.78 9.77 -19.51
N GLU A 530 -0.93 10.08 -20.79
CA GLU A 530 -0.40 9.26 -21.88
C GLU A 530 1.13 9.09 -21.75
N ARG A 531 1.63 7.91 -22.07
CA ARG A 531 3.07 7.70 -22.27
C ARG A 531 3.48 8.26 -23.63
N ALA A 532 4.19 9.38 -23.62
CA ALA A 532 4.75 9.97 -24.83
C ALA A 532 5.60 8.94 -25.61
N SER A 533 5.36 8.86 -26.92
CA SER A 533 6.21 8.12 -27.84
C SER A 533 7.47 8.90 -28.20
N GLY A 534 8.47 8.20 -28.73
CA GLY A 534 9.70 8.81 -29.23
C GLY A 534 10.94 8.57 -28.35
N THR A 535 12.05 9.16 -28.79
CA THR A 535 13.37 9.01 -28.15
C THR A 535 13.87 10.37 -27.65
N THR A 536 14.52 10.39 -26.48
CA THR A 536 15.10 11.63 -25.94
C THR A 536 16.30 12.09 -26.77
N LEU A 537 16.59 13.40 -26.77
CA LEU A 537 17.68 13.97 -27.56
C LEU A 537 19.05 13.38 -27.21
N ASN A 538 19.34 13.12 -25.94
CA ASN A 538 20.60 12.49 -25.55
C ASN A 538 20.75 11.04 -26.01
N ALA A 539 19.64 10.31 -26.14
CA ALA A 539 19.67 8.95 -26.66
C ALA A 539 19.80 8.94 -28.19
N LEU A 540 19.27 9.95 -28.87
CA LEU A 540 19.48 10.17 -30.31
C LEU A 540 20.92 10.58 -30.62
N ALA A 541 21.50 11.50 -29.85
CA ALA A 541 22.89 11.95 -30.01
C ALA A 541 23.92 10.80 -29.92
N ARG A 542 23.59 9.70 -29.23
CA ARG A 542 24.42 8.48 -29.17
C ARG A 542 24.34 7.60 -30.41
N LYS A 543 23.34 7.83 -31.28
CA LYS A 543 23.02 6.99 -32.45
C LYS A 543 23.24 7.72 -33.78
N THR A 544 23.34 9.04 -33.78
CA THR A 544 23.54 9.84 -34.98
C THR A 544 24.45 11.02 -34.70
N ASP A 545 25.26 11.38 -35.70
CA ASP A 545 26.16 12.53 -35.64
C ASP A 545 25.43 13.85 -35.92
N ASP A 546 24.17 13.82 -36.40
CA ASP A 546 23.40 15.03 -36.73
C ASP A 546 22.14 15.19 -35.87
N ILE A 547 22.25 16.06 -34.88
CA ILE A 547 21.14 16.43 -33.98
C ILE A 547 20.54 17.80 -34.29
N ARG A 548 20.97 18.48 -35.36
CA ARG A 548 20.63 19.89 -35.64
C ARG A 548 19.13 20.12 -35.77
N MET A 549 18.42 19.20 -36.44
CA MET A 549 16.95 19.25 -36.54
C MET A 549 16.29 19.21 -35.16
N HIS A 550 16.68 18.24 -34.32
CA HIS A 550 16.12 18.07 -32.98
C HIS A 550 16.39 19.27 -32.07
N VAL A 551 17.55 19.89 -32.18
CA VAL A 551 17.91 21.11 -31.44
C VAL A 551 17.04 22.30 -31.89
N ARG A 552 16.86 22.51 -33.20
CA ARG A 552 15.93 23.54 -33.71
C ARG A 552 14.50 23.31 -33.21
N ARG A 553 14.02 22.07 -33.26
CA ARG A 553 12.69 21.71 -32.75
C ARG A 553 12.55 21.95 -31.25
N SER A 554 13.60 21.69 -30.47
CA SER A 554 13.63 21.98 -29.03
C SER A 554 13.47 23.49 -28.76
N ALA A 555 14.18 24.34 -29.53
CA ALA A 555 14.05 25.80 -29.46
C ALA A 555 12.64 26.28 -29.81
N GLN A 556 12.03 25.73 -30.87
CA GLN A 556 10.64 26.02 -31.25
C GLN A 556 9.66 25.61 -30.13
N GLY A 557 9.87 24.44 -29.53
CA GLY A 557 8.99 23.92 -28.49
C GLY A 557 9.00 24.78 -27.22
N ILE A 558 10.17 25.22 -26.78
CA ILE A 558 10.25 26.08 -25.60
C ILE A 558 9.75 27.50 -25.88
N ALA A 559 10.03 28.06 -27.07
CA ALA A 559 9.46 29.35 -27.48
C ALA A 559 7.92 29.30 -27.48
N LYS A 560 7.34 28.23 -28.02
CA LYS A 560 5.90 27.97 -28.00
C LYS A 560 5.33 27.90 -26.58
N LEU A 561 6.07 27.30 -25.62
CA LEU A 561 5.63 27.26 -24.21
C LEU A 561 5.58 28.67 -23.62
N HIS A 562 6.60 29.49 -23.90
CA HIS A 562 6.68 30.88 -23.42
C HIS A 562 5.52 31.75 -23.97
N GLU A 563 4.95 31.37 -25.12
CA GLU A 563 3.84 32.07 -25.79
C GLU A 563 2.47 31.39 -25.62
N SER A 564 2.40 30.35 -24.80
CA SER A 564 1.20 29.51 -24.65
C SER A 564 -0.04 30.19 -24.08
N GLY A 565 0.05 31.46 -23.66
CA GLY A 565 -1.04 32.19 -23.00
C GLY A 565 -1.35 31.71 -21.58
N LEU A 566 -0.59 30.74 -21.05
CA LEU A 566 -0.82 30.17 -19.71
C LEU A 566 -0.61 31.19 -18.57
N ALA A 567 0.00 32.35 -18.86
CA ALA A 567 0.22 33.42 -17.90
C ALA A 567 -1.05 34.08 -17.37
N THR A 568 -2.13 34.06 -18.15
CA THR A 568 -3.43 34.59 -17.72
C THR A 568 -4.19 33.51 -16.95
N ALA A 569 -4.58 33.79 -15.70
CA ALA A 569 -5.41 32.87 -14.92
C ALA A 569 -6.85 32.89 -15.44
N CYS A 570 -7.48 31.71 -15.57
CA CYS A 570 -8.92 31.61 -15.81
C CYS A 570 -9.69 31.99 -14.53
N ALA A 571 -10.94 32.44 -14.67
CA ALA A 571 -11.78 32.77 -13.52
C ALA A 571 -11.92 31.55 -12.58
N GLY A 572 -11.55 31.70 -11.31
CA GLY A 572 -11.63 30.63 -10.29
C GLY A 572 -10.41 29.70 -10.20
N GLU A 573 -9.33 29.96 -10.95
CA GLU A 573 -8.09 29.17 -10.85
C GLU A 573 -6.99 29.90 -10.07
N GLU A 574 -6.15 29.14 -9.36
CA GLU A 574 -4.93 29.68 -8.74
C GLU A 574 -3.92 30.12 -9.82
N PRO A 575 -3.29 31.30 -9.67
CA PRO A 575 -2.29 31.76 -10.60
C PRO A 575 -1.04 30.87 -10.62
N LEU A 576 -0.28 30.94 -11.72
CA LEU A 576 1.02 30.28 -11.76
C LEU A 576 1.95 30.88 -10.69
N SER A 577 2.64 30.02 -9.96
CA SER A 577 3.70 30.44 -9.05
C SER A 577 4.76 31.23 -9.81
N ARG A 578 5.32 32.27 -9.20
CA ARG A 578 6.40 33.05 -9.79
C ARG A 578 7.75 32.46 -9.42
N TYR A 579 8.70 32.51 -10.35
CA TYR A 579 10.10 32.17 -10.16
C TYR A 579 10.96 33.26 -10.76
N LEU A 580 11.49 34.12 -9.89
CA LEU A 580 12.27 35.29 -10.25
C LEU A 580 13.76 35.06 -9.97
N LEU A 581 14.59 36.00 -10.40
CA LEU A 581 16.04 35.97 -10.19
C LEU A 581 16.42 35.80 -8.71
N THR A 582 15.68 36.42 -7.80
CA THR A 582 15.86 36.27 -6.34
C THR A 582 15.71 34.82 -5.89
N ASN A 583 14.77 34.07 -6.47
CA ASN A 583 14.60 32.65 -6.16
C ASN A 583 15.77 31.80 -6.67
N GLU A 584 16.39 32.18 -7.80
CA GLU A 584 17.59 31.49 -8.30
C GLU A 584 18.76 31.73 -7.35
N VAL A 585 18.97 32.98 -6.91
CA VAL A 585 20.03 33.34 -5.95
C VAL A 585 19.90 32.60 -4.62
N GLU A 586 18.68 32.50 -4.07
CA GLU A 586 18.41 31.69 -2.87
C GLU A 586 18.77 30.21 -3.09
N ASN A 587 18.42 29.67 -4.26
CA ASN A 587 18.73 28.29 -4.60
C ASN A 587 20.24 28.04 -4.71
N LEU A 588 21.03 28.98 -5.25
CA LEU A 588 22.50 28.84 -5.32
C LEU A 588 23.11 28.54 -3.94
N SER A 589 22.60 29.18 -2.88
CA SER A 589 23.08 28.94 -1.50
C SER A 589 22.73 27.53 -1.01
N LEU A 590 21.51 27.06 -1.28
CA LEU A 590 21.09 25.69 -0.95
C LEU A 590 21.89 24.64 -1.74
N PHE A 591 22.20 24.92 -3.00
CA PHE A 591 23.01 24.05 -3.85
C PHE A 591 24.46 24.00 -3.39
N ALA A 592 25.07 25.13 -3.05
CA ALA A 592 26.42 25.20 -2.51
C ALA A 592 26.53 24.33 -1.25
N ALA A 593 25.64 24.51 -0.27
CA ALA A 593 25.61 23.72 0.95
C ALA A 593 25.47 22.21 0.66
N ALA A 594 24.65 21.84 -0.32
CA ALA A 594 24.47 20.43 -0.69
C ALA A 594 25.67 19.85 -1.45
N LEU A 595 26.38 20.66 -2.26
CA LEU A 595 27.60 20.27 -2.96
C LEU A 595 28.75 20.04 -1.95
N LEU A 596 28.89 20.91 -0.96
CA LEU A 596 29.94 20.80 0.07
C LEU A 596 29.80 19.57 0.96
N LYS A 597 28.59 19.02 1.12
CA LYS A 597 28.39 17.72 1.77
C LYS A 597 29.01 16.55 1.01
N VAL A 598 29.15 16.68 -0.32
CA VAL A 598 29.68 15.64 -1.20
C VAL A 598 31.16 15.87 -1.48
N ARG A 599 31.60 17.14 -1.55
CA ARG A 599 32.98 17.51 -1.91
C ARG A 599 33.50 18.67 -1.02
N PRO A 600 33.75 18.42 0.28
CA PRO A 600 34.20 19.46 1.22
C PRO A 600 35.50 20.17 0.80
N GLN A 601 36.40 19.45 0.13
CA GLN A 601 37.70 19.97 -0.33
C GLN A 601 37.60 21.13 -1.33
N SER A 602 36.44 21.36 -1.93
CA SER A 602 36.20 22.45 -2.89
C SER A 602 35.53 23.68 -2.27
N GLU A 603 35.51 23.79 -0.94
CA GLU A 603 34.82 24.86 -0.20
C GLU A 603 35.16 26.27 -0.69
N ALA A 604 36.45 26.61 -0.75
CA ALA A 604 36.88 27.95 -1.17
C ALA A 604 36.36 28.32 -2.57
N SER A 605 36.52 27.43 -3.55
CA SER A 605 36.08 27.67 -4.94
C SER A 605 34.55 27.73 -5.05
N VAL A 606 33.82 26.84 -4.37
CA VAL A 606 32.35 26.79 -4.43
C VAL A 606 31.73 28.03 -3.78
N MET A 607 32.26 28.47 -2.64
CA MET A 607 31.76 29.66 -1.95
C MET A 607 32.07 30.93 -2.74
N SER A 608 33.28 31.04 -3.29
CA SER A 608 33.68 32.14 -4.18
C SER A 608 32.76 32.26 -5.40
N LEU A 609 32.52 31.14 -6.12
CA LEU A 609 31.61 31.12 -7.27
C LEU A 609 30.17 31.49 -6.90
N ARG A 610 29.65 30.97 -5.78
CA ARG A 610 28.31 31.32 -5.30
C ARG A 610 28.20 32.82 -5.04
N ASP A 611 29.20 33.40 -4.38
CA ASP A 611 29.20 34.83 -4.05
C ASP A 611 29.30 35.70 -5.31
N ALA A 612 30.19 35.35 -6.24
CA ALA A 612 30.30 36.04 -7.52
C ALA A 612 29.00 35.96 -8.35
N LEU A 613 28.35 34.79 -8.40
CA LEU A 613 27.04 34.64 -9.06
C LEU A 613 25.96 35.49 -8.39
N ARG A 614 25.93 35.55 -7.05
CA ARG A 614 24.98 36.41 -6.33
C ARG A 614 25.21 37.88 -6.65
N ASP A 615 26.45 38.32 -6.70
CA ASP A 615 26.81 39.72 -6.97
C ASP A 615 26.53 40.10 -8.43
N TRP A 616 26.73 39.16 -9.38
CA TRP A 616 26.32 39.33 -10.78
C TRP A 616 24.81 39.45 -10.91
N ALA A 617 24.04 38.58 -10.25
CA ALA A 617 22.58 38.63 -10.28
C ALA A 617 22.01 39.97 -9.81
N ALA A 618 22.67 40.65 -8.86
CA ALA A 618 22.25 41.96 -8.36
C ALA A 618 22.39 43.09 -9.40
N GLN A 619 23.21 42.89 -10.44
CA GLN A 619 23.50 43.90 -11.48
C GLN A 619 22.67 43.69 -12.76
N LEU A 620 21.97 42.56 -12.87
CA LEU A 620 21.23 42.21 -14.08
C LEU A 620 19.93 43.03 -14.23
N PRO A 621 19.60 43.47 -15.46
CA PRO A 621 18.34 44.14 -15.73
C PRO A 621 17.17 43.16 -15.54
N ALA A 622 16.10 43.57 -14.87
CA ALA A 622 14.90 42.75 -14.71
C ALA A 622 14.27 42.42 -16.09
N PRO A 623 13.62 41.25 -16.25
CA PRO A 623 12.94 40.92 -17.50
C PRO A 623 11.74 41.85 -17.73
N GLU A 624 11.61 42.37 -18.96
CA GLU A 624 10.47 43.21 -19.36
C GLU A 624 9.14 42.45 -19.28
N THR A 625 9.16 41.15 -19.59
CA THR A 625 8.00 40.27 -19.53
C THR A 625 8.35 38.96 -18.85
N ILE A 626 7.45 38.49 -17.97
CA ILE A 626 7.51 37.13 -17.41
C ILE A 626 6.58 36.21 -18.19
N THR A 627 7.05 35.03 -18.53
CA THR A 627 6.30 34.03 -19.33
C THR A 627 6.22 32.71 -18.58
N PRO A 628 5.36 31.77 -19.02
CA PRO A 628 5.43 30.39 -18.55
C PRO A 628 6.81 29.82 -18.87
N VAL A 629 7.51 29.31 -17.87
CA VAL A 629 8.86 28.72 -17.97
C VAL A 629 8.88 27.33 -17.35
N HIS A 630 9.53 26.39 -18.02
CA HIS A 630 9.64 25.00 -17.64
C HIS A 630 10.57 24.77 -16.44
N ARG A 631 11.66 25.55 -16.34
CA ARG A 631 12.72 25.56 -15.32
C ARG A 631 13.64 24.33 -15.23
N ASP A 632 13.22 23.20 -15.77
CA ASP A 632 14.01 21.97 -15.89
C ASP A 632 14.15 21.53 -17.36
N PHE A 633 14.22 22.49 -18.29
CA PHE A 633 14.21 22.20 -19.73
C PHE A 633 15.60 21.83 -20.24
N TYR A 634 15.78 20.57 -20.64
CA TYR A 634 17.00 20.07 -21.27
C TYR A 634 16.72 18.81 -22.11
N TYR A 635 17.76 18.22 -22.71
CA TYR A 635 17.69 17.12 -23.68
C TYR A 635 16.89 15.86 -23.24
N SER A 636 16.67 15.62 -21.93
CA SER A 636 15.87 14.48 -21.46
C SER A 636 14.38 14.78 -21.36
N GLN A 637 14.00 16.06 -21.53
CA GLN A 637 12.62 16.53 -21.41
C GLN A 637 11.93 16.75 -22.75
N VAL A 638 12.63 16.41 -23.82
CA VAL A 638 12.16 16.45 -25.20
C VAL A 638 12.20 15.05 -25.78
N LEU A 639 11.06 14.55 -26.27
CA LEU A 639 10.97 13.27 -26.99
C LEU A 639 10.65 13.51 -28.46
N PHE A 640 11.34 12.77 -29.32
CA PHE A 640 11.21 12.89 -30.77
C PHE A 640 10.70 11.60 -31.40
N ASP A 641 9.66 11.74 -32.23
CA ASP A 641 9.18 10.72 -33.16
C ASP A 641 9.19 11.32 -34.57
N GLY A 642 10.31 11.07 -35.27
CA GLY A 642 10.66 11.83 -36.47
C GLY A 642 10.74 13.34 -36.18
N PRO A 643 10.02 14.21 -36.93
CA PRO A 643 10.00 15.65 -36.69
C PRO A 643 9.06 16.07 -35.55
N ARG A 644 8.23 15.17 -35.02
CA ARG A 644 7.28 15.49 -33.95
C ARG A 644 8.03 15.59 -32.63
N LEU A 645 7.73 16.64 -31.87
CA LEU A 645 8.31 16.90 -30.56
C LEU A 645 7.24 16.77 -29.48
N THR A 646 7.50 15.99 -28.44
CA THR A 646 6.70 15.98 -27.21
C THR A 646 7.51 16.52 -26.05
N LEU A 647 7.01 17.56 -25.38
CA LEU A 647 7.57 18.12 -24.16
C LEU A 647 7.00 17.37 -22.93
N ILE A 648 7.86 17.07 -21.95
CA ILE A 648 7.49 16.35 -20.72
C ILE A 648 8.13 16.95 -19.45
N ASP A 649 7.61 16.58 -18.27
CA ASP A 649 8.12 16.98 -16.93
C ASP A 649 7.91 18.45 -16.55
N PHE A 650 6.67 18.93 -16.68
CA PHE A 650 6.21 20.28 -16.25
C PHE A 650 6.16 20.50 -14.73
N ASP A 651 6.82 19.66 -13.94
CA ASP A 651 6.69 19.65 -12.49
C ASP A 651 7.22 20.93 -11.80
N LEU A 652 8.06 21.71 -12.48
CA LEU A 652 8.58 23.00 -12.01
C LEU A 652 7.96 24.21 -12.72
N LEU A 653 6.95 24.01 -13.59
CA LEU A 653 6.33 25.05 -14.41
C LEU A 653 5.87 26.24 -13.55
N ALA A 654 6.32 27.44 -13.93
CA ALA A 654 6.11 28.69 -13.21
C ALA A 654 6.04 29.88 -14.18
N LEU A 655 5.70 31.07 -13.69
CA LEU A 655 5.96 32.31 -14.40
C LEU A 655 7.33 32.85 -14.04
N GLY A 656 8.16 33.15 -15.03
CA GLY A 656 9.53 33.59 -14.80
C GLY A 656 10.18 34.16 -16.03
N ASP A 657 11.50 34.35 -15.94
CA ASP A 657 12.31 34.84 -17.05
C ASP A 657 12.54 33.74 -18.09
N PRO A 658 12.11 33.92 -19.36
CA PRO A 658 12.34 32.94 -20.42
C PRO A 658 13.81 32.57 -20.66
N ALA A 659 14.75 33.44 -20.25
CA ALA A 659 16.18 33.17 -20.39
C ALA A 659 16.64 31.90 -19.65
N ILE A 660 15.93 31.52 -18.57
CA ILE A 660 16.30 30.35 -17.75
C ILE A 660 16.22 29.03 -18.53
N ASP A 661 15.23 28.87 -19.40
CA ASP A 661 15.03 27.60 -20.12
C ASP A 661 16.01 27.45 -21.29
N ALA A 662 16.31 28.56 -21.98
CA ALA A 662 17.36 28.58 -23.00
C ALA A 662 18.72 28.24 -22.37
N ALA A 663 19.08 28.92 -21.29
CA ALA A 663 20.33 28.69 -20.57
C ALA A 663 20.44 27.26 -20.01
N ASN A 664 19.37 26.74 -19.42
CA ASN A 664 19.34 25.35 -18.93
C ASN A 664 19.61 24.36 -20.06
N PHE A 665 18.97 24.54 -21.22
CA PHE A 665 19.14 23.65 -22.36
C PHE A 665 20.59 23.67 -22.88
N LEU A 666 21.18 24.85 -23.03
CA LEU A 666 22.55 25.02 -23.52
C LEU A 666 23.60 24.42 -22.55
N ALA A 667 23.51 24.74 -21.25
CA ALA A 667 24.42 24.17 -20.26
C ALA A 667 24.39 22.63 -20.24
N HIS A 668 23.19 22.04 -20.40
CA HIS A 668 23.06 20.59 -20.50
C HIS A 668 23.56 20.07 -21.85
N LEU A 669 23.35 20.78 -22.96
CA LEU A 669 23.88 20.40 -24.27
C LEU A 669 25.42 20.31 -24.24
N PHE A 670 26.09 21.27 -23.61
CA PHE A 670 27.53 21.21 -23.38
C PHE A 670 27.94 20.06 -22.46
N LEU A 671 27.22 19.83 -21.36
CA LEU A 671 27.46 18.65 -20.51
C LEU A 671 27.30 17.33 -21.28
N MET A 672 26.39 17.27 -22.26
CA MET A 672 26.21 16.10 -23.13
C MET A 672 27.42 15.91 -24.05
N GLY A 673 27.98 17.00 -24.59
CA GLY A 673 29.24 16.96 -25.35
C GLY A 673 30.39 16.41 -24.49
N LEU A 674 30.50 16.92 -23.26
CA LEU A 674 31.53 16.46 -22.32
C LEU A 674 31.35 14.98 -21.92
N ASP A 675 30.12 14.50 -21.70
CA ASP A 675 29.83 13.11 -21.35
C ASP A 675 30.08 12.14 -22.52
N GLN A 676 29.64 12.51 -23.73
CA GLN A 676 29.61 11.58 -24.87
C GLN A 676 30.84 11.69 -25.77
N LEU A 677 31.40 12.89 -25.92
CA LEU A 677 32.49 13.21 -26.85
C LEU A 677 33.77 13.64 -26.13
N ASN A 678 33.73 13.75 -24.79
CA ASN A 678 34.84 14.22 -23.96
C ASN A 678 35.34 15.63 -24.34
N ASP A 679 34.44 16.44 -24.90
CA ASP A 679 34.68 17.83 -25.30
C ASP A 679 33.44 18.66 -24.92
N LEU A 680 33.64 19.64 -24.06
CA LEU A 680 32.57 20.50 -23.56
C LEU A 680 31.97 21.36 -24.67
N ASP A 681 32.74 21.71 -25.69
CA ASP A 681 32.34 22.63 -26.76
C ASP A 681 31.91 21.89 -28.04
N ALA A 682 31.83 20.56 -28.00
CA ALA A 682 31.53 19.70 -29.15
C ALA A 682 30.21 20.07 -29.86
N PHE A 683 29.26 20.64 -29.14
CA PHE A 683 27.95 21.06 -29.64
C PHE A 683 27.78 22.59 -29.76
N SER A 684 28.88 23.35 -29.85
CA SER A 684 28.84 24.82 -29.98
C SER A 684 28.05 25.30 -31.19
N ARG A 685 28.13 24.57 -32.32
CA ARG A 685 27.36 24.91 -33.52
C ARG A 685 25.86 24.72 -33.29
N GLU A 686 25.48 23.61 -32.66
CA GLU A 686 24.11 23.28 -32.30
C GLU A 686 23.55 24.27 -31.27
N ALA A 687 24.36 24.70 -30.31
CA ALA A 687 24.01 25.76 -29.35
C ALA A 687 23.67 27.07 -30.08
N GLY A 688 24.49 27.48 -31.07
CA GLY A 688 24.19 28.62 -31.93
C GLY A 688 22.87 28.46 -32.69
N LEU A 689 22.64 27.28 -33.28
CA LEU A 689 21.39 26.96 -33.99
C LEU A 689 20.15 27.02 -33.08
N PHE A 690 20.28 26.61 -31.82
CA PHE A 690 19.21 26.71 -30.83
C PHE A 690 18.83 28.17 -30.62
N LEU A 691 19.82 29.04 -30.37
CA LEU A 691 19.61 30.47 -30.12
C LEU A 691 19.07 31.20 -31.34
N GLU A 692 19.63 30.97 -32.53
CA GLU A 692 19.13 31.52 -33.79
C GLU A 692 17.66 31.16 -34.01
N THR A 693 17.31 29.88 -33.77
CA THR A 693 15.93 29.41 -33.94
C THR A 693 15.02 30.01 -32.87
N TYR A 694 15.45 30.06 -31.61
CA TYR A 694 14.69 30.68 -30.53
C TYR A 694 14.42 32.17 -30.81
N ALA A 695 15.43 32.93 -31.26
CA ALA A 695 15.32 34.33 -31.62
C ALA A 695 14.42 34.59 -32.85
N SER A 696 14.21 33.60 -33.72
CA SER A 696 13.25 33.72 -34.82
C SER A 696 11.79 33.68 -34.36
N HIS A 697 11.53 33.20 -33.14
CA HIS A 697 10.20 33.12 -32.54
C HIS A 697 9.99 34.15 -31.42
N ARG A 698 11.06 34.56 -30.72
CA ARG A 698 10.99 35.42 -29.54
C ARG A 698 11.95 36.60 -29.69
N PHE A 699 11.55 37.76 -29.17
CA PHE A 699 12.45 38.91 -29.07
C PHE A 699 13.61 38.59 -28.11
N VAL A 700 14.84 38.75 -28.61
CA VAL A 700 16.09 38.53 -27.87
C VAL A 700 16.92 39.81 -27.99
N ASP A 701 17.01 40.55 -26.89
CA ASP A 701 17.79 41.76 -26.76
C ASP A 701 19.07 41.53 -25.91
N GLU A 702 19.87 42.57 -25.75
CA GLU A 702 21.09 42.52 -24.95
C GLU A 702 20.79 42.14 -23.49
N ALA A 703 19.70 42.66 -22.91
CA ALA A 703 19.28 42.36 -21.55
C ALA A 703 18.93 40.87 -21.37
N PHE A 704 18.24 40.25 -22.35
CA PHE A 704 17.99 38.81 -22.37
C PHE A 704 19.30 38.02 -22.41
N LEU A 705 20.24 38.40 -23.28
CA LEU A 705 21.52 37.69 -23.41
C LEU A 705 22.35 37.76 -22.11
N GLN A 706 22.39 38.91 -21.44
CA GLN A 706 23.04 39.08 -20.14
C GLN A 706 22.42 38.15 -19.07
N ARG A 707 21.08 38.11 -18.99
CA ARG A 707 20.39 37.22 -18.04
C ARG A 707 20.59 35.74 -18.39
N MET A 708 20.58 35.39 -19.66
CA MET A 708 20.82 34.03 -20.14
C MET A 708 22.23 33.55 -19.77
N ALA A 709 23.25 34.39 -19.97
CA ALA A 709 24.63 34.08 -19.58
C ALA A 709 24.75 33.79 -18.07
N PHE A 710 24.08 34.60 -17.24
CA PHE A 710 23.98 34.34 -15.81
C PHE A 710 23.32 32.98 -15.50
N TYR A 711 22.15 32.71 -16.08
CA TYR A 711 21.44 31.44 -15.84
C TYR A 711 22.23 30.23 -16.33
N GLU A 712 23.04 30.39 -17.37
CA GLU A 712 23.90 29.34 -17.89
C GLU A 712 25.01 29.02 -16.89
N ALA A 713 25.69 30.06 -16.38
CA ALA A 713 26.69 29.94 -15.31
C ALA A 713 26.11 29.31 -14.04
N ALA A 714 24.93 29.78 -13.61
CA ALA A 714 24.19 29.20 -12.48
C ALA A 714 23.83 27.73 -12.71
N THR A 715 23.56 27.33 -13.96
CA THR A 715 23.27 25.94 -14.31
C THR A 715 24.51 25.06 -14.28
N PHE A 716 25.65 25.52 -14.80
CA PHE A 716 26.92 24.80 -14.65
C PHE A 716 27.28 24.59 -13.18
N PHE A 717 27.12 25.63 -12.35
CA PHE A 717 27.30 25.54 -10.91
C PHE A 717 26.40 24.47 -10.26
N ARG A 718 25.12 24.39 -10.65
CA ARG A 718 24.20 23.35 -10.15
C ARG A 718 24.59 21.95 -10.66
N LEU A 719 25.06 21.84 -11.90
CA LEU A 719 25.51 20.58 -12.50
C LEU A 719 26.75 20.01 -11.81
N MET A 720 27.64 20.86 -11.27
CA MET A 720 28.80 20.42 -10.48
C MET A 720 28.40 19.47 -9.33
N LYS A 721 27.28 19.73 -8.65
CA LYS A 721 26.73 18.82 -7.63
C LYS A 721 26.31 17.48 -8.21
N VAL A 722 25.64 17.49 -9.37
CA VAL A 722 25.15 16.26 -10.01
C VAL A 722 26.31 15.36 -10.40
N VAL A 723 27.38 15.94 -10.95
CA VAL A 723 28.56 15.16 -11.36
C VAL A 723 29.42 14.74 -10.17
N ALA A 724 29.52 15.57 -9.12
CA ALA A 724 30.24 15.21 -7.89
C ALA A 724 29.59 14.04 -7.13
N ALA A 725 28.26 13.96 -7.15
CA ALA A 725 27.52 12.90 -6.46
C ALA A 725 27.53 11.54 -7.19
N ARG A 726 28.06 11.48 -8.42
CA ARG A 726 28.08 10.28 -9.27
C ARG A 726 29.51 9.81 -9.48
N PRO A 727 29.91 8.61 -8.99
CA PRO A 727 31.29 8.13 -9.08
C PRO A 727 31.89 8.22 -10.49
N ASN A 728 31.14 7.76 -11.49
CA ASN A 728 31.58 7.70 -12.89
C ASN A 728 31.60 9.07 -13.60
N TRP A 729 31.02 10.11 -13.01
CA TRP A 729 30.93 11.45 -13.61
C TRP A 729 31.82 12.47 -12.89
N SER A 730 32.47 12.08 -11.80
CA SER A 730 33.33 12.95 -10.98
C SER A 730 34.41 13.69 -11.78
N ARG A 731 34.93 13.08 -12.86
CA ARG A 731 35.87 13.68 -13.81
C ARG A 731 35.36 14.96 -14.49
N HIS A 732 34.04 15.15 -14.57
CA HIS A 732 33.41 16.30 -15.22
C HIS A 732 33.33 17.52 -14.28
N PHE A 733 33.68 17.37 -12.99
CA PHE A 733 33.61 18.46 -12.02
C PHE A 733 34.52 19.65 -12.38
N GLU A 734 35.81 19.40 -12.64
CA GLU A 734 36.77 20.47 -12.92
C GLU A 734 36.47 21.21 -14.24
N PRO A 735 36.10 20.54 -15.35
CA PRO A 735 35.62 21.25 -16.55
C PRO A 735 34.44 22.18 -16.30
N LEU A 736 33.44 21.75 -15.51
CA LEU A 736 32.28 22.58 -15.16
C LEU A 736 32.65 23.73 -14.23
N LEU A 737 33.56 23.51 -13.28
CA LEU A 737 34.12 24.56 -12.43
C LEU A 737 34.78 25.64 -13.27
N HIS A 738 35.67 25.24 -14.18
CA HIS A 738 36.38 26.17 -15.07
C HIS A 738 35.42 26.91 -16.00
N ARG A 739 34.44 26.23 -16.60
CA ARG A 739 33.42 26.88 -17.44
C ARG A 739 32.59 27.89 -16.65
N THR A 740 32.24 27.59 -15.40
CA THR A 740 31.53 28.55 -14.54
C THR A 740 32.38 29.79 -14.25
N GLN A 741 33.69 29.63 -14.03
CA GLN A 741 34.63 30.75 -13.87
C GLN A 741 34.73 31.60 -15.13
N GLN A 742 34.85 30.97 -16.31
CA GLN A 742 34.88 31.66 -17.60
C GLN A 742 33.63 32.51 -17.83
N CYS A 743 32.44 31.99 -17.49
CA CYS A 743 31.21 32.78 -17.59
C CYS A 743 31.25 34.04 -16.70
N LEU A 744 31.90 33.98 -15.53
CA LEU A 744 32.04 35.10 -14.61
C LEU A 744 33.09 36.13 -15.05
N GLU A 745 34.03 35.77 -15.93
CA GLU A 745 34.98 36.73 -16.50
C GLU A 745 34.32 37.66 -17.54
N VAL A 746 33.17 37.24 -18.07
CA VAL A 746 32.34 37.99 -19.04
C VAL A 746 31.22 38.78 -18.34
N ALA A 747 31.00 38.52 -17.04
CA ALA A 747 30.05 39.22 -16.18
C ALA A 747 30.54 40.63 -15.82
#